data_AF-A0A3S4W858-F1
#
_entry.id   AF-A0A3S4W858-F1
#
_cell.length_a   1.000
_cell.length_b   1.000
_cell.length_c   1.000
_cell.angle_alpha   90.00
_cell.angle_beta   90.00
_cell.angle_gamma   90.00
#
_symmetry.space_group_name_H-M   'P 1'
#
loop_
_entity.id
_entity.type
_entity.pdbx_description
1 polymer ?
#
loop_
_entity_poly.entity_id
_entity_poly.type
_entity_poly.pdbx_seq_one_letter_code
_entity_poly.pdbx_strand_id
1 'polypeptide(L)'
;MTTDSRIIELGGIAAGATPGTAPVVARTYTHPAIGNRRVVRLVGVGAVAVEDSRLAAAGFAPEGSRSVGFARDAAIGFPAWPIAHDPANAGQALDLVVELRNAERRARNSAGDTRDHLTRLARRLARSVPHFVPTFLEEAGRIFIREGNPKMAASLFGKARQAERTHALPIDEERHRRVFLEFSLAGAVNAKELSAEARSLLERTTPREALERFLQLALDRVRGGLPPHTRLGSDIQLLVRAAGVDQDEVEQRVCAGLLASPTLGRATREFWKANLGFFTRVAVRRPEIRDALLELSPGNVESDDWMLFLEATGIADELRTGKHDAASWVRSYLAQYHSRQRSEYPRRLCGLIRGLPGLRGAPIHLAVEMRRLEPELLDALLEAGARVSITRTGHQDRLELDRWLEQPERGELSFLARSEHADLVMRSLERRLRRGDAGTLLSHEGTRELAARWVESDSAPPELRSEVTRLIGHLGQPQGTGGDESGPTGPFERWEPSAKLAFSASPFGSNRRISRADIDAFAGALRGDGPAPLLDLSALCLPLTRPEVFLALAASPLVSRDQAGGAASLLASMVDNGLCSPRNVLYEFESRKDFSYLSARPGQEIVERETGRDLVLAARGHAPTTLLVFSQQGTAPDEVAGSPARIRATAGTVPGEAVVAAFQQLLARGAPPWDPARAARLAEGTGWSQTASSLMLAALPDRRPYRDENPGFEKEIRELVGCTAAQLASARRFLIDLDTDLLVRLLVAGARDPQRVVEEGLDVEAMIAVWRSESGNRVLIPEEALAEADKAFRAPGGHELLRLARGEEVEPRMTSGMLWLAHHLERSNPLRPWLAGRFDALKTACAGRGHRFPLLPSEAESVFRALGLDPEGDTHHAGAWHLRRGRSGFDLHWHPAEITDWRAERDLVSGLPDRGIMRKQLMDVICVIEGLFDPIAADLRVLEPGYGFDPFVTAPDAVASAAASCCISEDAARYFLQLLALPGPTDRNIGTWNGWGRAQRSRAGAELLKRGLVVEAKRPRAGRSLFLPGGWQEEKAPSFPLEEWKAPVFAAARLGALFGHGGPQLPRVPGGQLFRETWERYASGDVPGPR
;
A
#
# COMPACT_ATOMS: atom_id res chain seq x y z
N MET A 1 -0.81 22.33 48.13
CA MET A 1 -2.24 22.65 47.97
C MET A 1 -2.57 22.53 46.49
N THR A 2 -3.56 21.71 46.13
CA THR A 2 -4.05 21.62 44.74
C THR A 2 -4.67 22.96 44.37
N THR A 3 -4.23 23.58 43.28
CA THR A 3 -4.79 24.88 42.83
C THR A 3 -6.23 24.69 42.34
N ASP A 4 -7.06 25.73 42.44
CA ASP A 4 -8.45 25.70 41.94
C ASP A 4 -8.50 25.28 40.46
N SER A 5 -7.58 25.76 39.62
CA SER A 5 -7.47 25.33 38.21
C SER A 5 -7.25 23.82 38.07
N ARG A 6 -6.38 23.22 38.90
CA ARG A 6 -6.10 21.79 38.88
C ARG A 6 -7.27 20.96 39.42
N ILE A 7 -8.02 21.47 40.40
CA ILE A 7 -9.25 20.84 40.90
C ILE A 7 -10.29 20.76 39.78
N ILE A 8 -10.47 21.85 39.02
CA ILE A 8 -11.40 21.91 37.89
C ILE A 8 -10.99 20.99 36.74
N GLU A 9 -9.70 20.92 36.39
CA GLU A 9 -9.18 19.97 35.39
C GLU A 9 -9.51 18.52 35.72
N LEU A 10 -9.48 18.17 37.02
CA LEU A 10 -9.81 16.84 37.53
C LEU A 10 -11.32 16.61 37.70
N GLY A 11 -12.16 17.57 37.31
CA GLY A 11 -13.62 17.48 37.41
C GLY A 11 -14.18 17.74 38.81
N GLY A 12 -13.39 18.34 39.71
CA GLY A 12 -13.80 18.70 41.06
C GLY A 12 -14.56 20.04 41.16
N ILE A 13 -14.93 20.41 42.39
CA ILE A 13 -15.56 21.69 42.73
C ILE A 13 -14.51 22.55 43.44
N ALA A 14 -14.15 23.69 42.85
CA ALA A 14 -13.21 24.65 43.38
C ALA A 14 -13.88 25.65 44.34
N ALA A 15 -13.12 26.21 45.27
CA ALA A 15 -13.63 27.22 46.19
C ALA A 15 -13.77 28.59 45.51
N GLY A 16 -12.80 28.94 44.64
CA GLY A 16 -12.79 30.16 43.84
C GLY A 16 -13.31 29.97 42.41
N ALA A 17 -13.82 31.05 41.82
CA ALA A 17 -14.15 31.08 40.41
C ALA A 17 -12.88 31.11 39.54
N THR A 18 -12.86 30.30 38.48
CA THR A 18 -11.80 30.27 37.45
C THR A 18 -12.42 30.40 36.05
N PRO A 19 -11.67 30.86 35.03
CA PRO A 19 -12.22 31.00 33.67
C PRO A 19 -12.87 29.70 33.16
N GLY A 20 -14.14 29.79 32.74
CA GLY A 20 -14.91 28.62 32.25
C GLY A 20 -15.61 27.79 33.35
N THR A 21 -15.74 28.32 34.56
CA THR A 21 -16.52 27.69 35.65
C THR A 21 -17.80 28.45 35.98
N ALA A 22 -18.81 27.73 36.47
CA ALA A 22 -20.10 28.23 36.93
C ALA A 22 -20.34 27.83 38.40
N PRO A 23 -21.10 28.63 39.17
CA PRO A 23 -21.44 28.31 40.55
C PRO A 23 -22.29 27.04 40.63
N VAL A 24 -22.00 26.19 41.62
CA VAL A 24 -22.67 24.92 41.89
C VAL A 24 -23.33 24.96 43.26
N VAL A 25 -24.52 24.37 43.34
CA VAL A 25 -25.28 24.19 44.57
C VAL A 25 -25.52 22.71 44.86
N ALA A 26 -25.50 22.34 46.13
CA ALA A 26 -26.07 21.10 46.65
C ALA A 26 -27.58 21.28 46.83
N ARG A 27 -28.36 20.67 45.93
CA ARG A 27 -29.82 20.66 45.93
C ARG A 27 -30.32 19.40 46.63
N THR A 28 -31.19 19.55 47.63
CA THR A 28 -31.66 18.44 48.48
C THR A 28 -33.11 18.07 48.13
N TYR A 29 -33.40 16.77 48.09
CA TYR A 29 -34.70 16.20 47.73
C TYR A 29 -35.15 15.12 48.71
N THR A 30 -36.47 14.98 48.85
CA THR A 30 -37.14 13.93 49.64
C THR A 30 -38.07 13.10 48.74
N HIS A 31 -38.33 11.85 49.11
CA HIS A 31 -39.28 10.98 48.39
C HIS A 31 -39.97 10.01 49.37
N PRO A 32 -41.29 9.80 49.28
CA PRO A 32 -42.04 8.96 50.22
C PRO A 32 -41.47 7.53 50.37
N ALA A 33 -41.08 6.89 49.26
CA ALA A 33 -40.53 5.54 49.26
C ALA A 33 -39.15 5.36 49.94
N ILE A 34 -38.43 6.44 50.28
CA ILE A 34 -37.12 6.33 50.96
C ILE A 34 -37.14 6.77 52.42
N GLY A 35 -38.33 7.11 52.96
CA GLY A 35 -38.52 7.55 54.35
C GLY A 35 -37.82 8.87 54.66
N ASN A 36 -37.17 8.97 55.82
CA ASN A 36 -36.46 10.19 56.27
C ASN A 36 -35.10 10.43 55.58
N ARG A 37 -34.77 9.70 54.52
CA ARG A 37 -33.50 9.85 53.81
C ARG A 37 -33.59 10.98 52.79
N ARG A 38 -32.51 11.76 52.69
CA ARG A 38 -32.36 12.88 51.76
C ARG A 38 -31.46 12.48 50.59
N VAL A 39 -31.84 12.88 49.38
CA VAL A 39 -30.99 12.78 48.19
C VAL A 39 -30.42 14.16 47.89
N VAL A 40 -29.09 14.26 47.82
CA VAL A 40 -28.40 15.53 47.51
C VAL A 40 -27.77 15.44 46.13
N ARG A 41 -28.01 16.43 45.28
CA ARG A 41 -27.45 16.54 43.93
C ARG A 41 -26.63 17.83 43.83
N LEU A 42 -25.44 17.72 43.24
CA LEU A 42 -24.61 18.88 42.92
C LEU A 42 -25.00 19.35 41.52
N VAL A 43 -25.53 20.57 41.42
CA VAL A 43 -26.12 21.12 40.19
C VAL A 43 -25.60 22.53 39.98
N GLY A 44 -25.23 22.88 38.75
CA GLY A 44 -24.94 24.27 38.41
C GLY A 44 -26.17 25.15 38.65
N VAL A 45 -25.99 26.37 39.17
CA VAL A 45 -27.11 27.28 39.53
C VAL A 45 -28.10 27.46 38.38
N GLY A 46 -27.61 27.58 37.14
CA GLY A 46 -28.44 27.71 35.94
C GLY A 46 -29.22 26.46 35.53
N ALA A 47 -28.93 25.29 36.10
CA ALA A 47 -29.59 24.01 35.81
C ALA A 47 -30.51 23.51 36.94
N VAL A 48 -30.65 24.26 38.04
CA VAL A 48 -31.45 23.86 39.21
C VAL A 48 -32.91 23.61 38.84
N ALA A 49 -33.54 24.53 38.10
CA ALA A 49 -34.94 24.38 37.68
C ALA A 49 -35.16 23.11 36.86
N VAL A 50 -34.20 22.75 36.01
CA VAL A 50 -34.27 21.55 35.17
C VAL A 50 -34.11 20.28 36.01
N GLU A 51 -33.17 20.26 36.96
CA GLU A 51 -32.99 19.11 37.85
C GLU A 51 -34.19 18.94 38.79
N ASP A 52 -34.78 20.03 39.27
CA ASP A 52 -36.00 20.02 40.09
C ASP A 52 -37.16 19.39 39.29
N SER A 53 -37.40 19.82 38.05
CA SER A 53 -38.42 19.22 37.17
C SER A 53 -38.13 17.74 36.86
N ARG A 54 -36.87 17.38 36.63
CA ARG A 54 -36.44 16.00 36.35
C ARG A 54 -36.74 15.07 37.53
N LEU A 55 -36.46 15.51 38.75
CA LEU A 55 -36.67 14.71 39.96
C LEU A 55 -38.13 14.71 40.41
N ALA A 56 -38.87 15.80 40.17
CA ALA A 56 -40.32 15.82 40.33
C ALA A 56 -41.03 14.76 39.48
N ALA A 57 -40.60 14.56 38.22
CA ALA A 57 -41.12 13.50 37.36
C ALA A 57 -40.87 12.08 37.91
N ALA A 58 -39.87 11.92 38.78
CA ALA A 58 -39.57 10.67 39.49
C ALA A 58 -40.16 10.61 40.91
N GLY A 59 -41.07 11.53 41.27
CA GLY A 59 -41.76 11.56 42.57
C GLY A 59 -41.00 12.23 43.71
N PHE A 60 -39.85 12.87 43.45
CA PHE A 60 -39.06 13.57 44.46
C PHE A 60 -39.53 15.02 44.63
N ALA A 61 -39.60 15.51 45.87
CA ALA A 61 -39.88 16.90 46.19
C ALA A 61 -38.61 17.64 46.63
N PRO A 62 -38.33 18.85 46.13
CA PRO A 62 -37.19 19.64 46.57
C PRO A 62 -37.40 20.16 48.00
N GLU A 63 -36.37 20.07 48.84
CA GLU A 63 -36.38 20.50 50.25
C GLU A 63 -35.51 21.74 50.50
N GLY A 64 -34.38 21.89 49.79
CA GLY A 64 -33.44 22.99 50.05
C GLY A 64 -32.28 23.08 49.05
N SER A 65 -31.46 24.14 49.15
CA SER A 65 -30.27 24.36 48.32
C SER A 65 -29.15 25.03 49.12
N ARG A 66 -27.89 24.66 48.89
CA ARG A 66 -26.70 25.28 49.50
C ARG A 66 -25.58 25.44 48.49
N SER A 67 -24.93 26.60 48.41
CA SER A 67 -23.75 26.79 47.55
C SER A 67 -22.58 25.92 48.01
N VAL A 68 -21.88 25.30 47.06
CA VAL A 68 -20.74 24.40 47.32
C VAL A 68 -19.44 24.78 46.61
N GLY A 69 -19.46 25.80 45.75
CA GLY A 69 -18.27 26.28 45.02
C GLY A 69 -18.52 26.43 43.52
N PHE A 70 -17.46 26.35 42.72
CA PHE A 70 -17.50 26.51 41.26
C PHE A 70 -17.03 25.22 40.58
N ALA A 71 -17.70 24.82 39.50
CA ALA A 71 -17.29 23.68 38.66
C ALA A 71 -17.32 24.06 37.19
N ARG A 72 -16.78 23.21 36.32
CA ARG A 72 -16.76 23.44 34.87
C ARG A 72 -18.16 23.73 34.33
N ASP A 73 -18.32 24.84 33.60
CA ASP A 73 -19.59 25.24 33.00
C ASP A 73 -19.91 24.34 31.80
N ALA A 74 -20.64 23.25 32.06
CA ALA A 74 -21.06 22.31 31.02
C ALA A 74 -22.33 22.83 30.32
N ALA A 75 -22.31 22.83 28.99
CA ALA A 75 -23.51 23.13 28.20
C ALA A 75 -24.65 22.18 28.57
N ILE A 76 -25.87 22.70 28.71
CA ILE A 76 -27.05 21.88 29.05
C ILE A 76 -27.22 20.81 27.95
N GLY A 77 -26.98 19.56 28.32
CA GLY A 77 -26.99 18.38 27.45
C GLY A 77 -28.27 17.56 27.56
N PHE A 78 -28.25 16.36 27.00
CA PHE A 78 -29.36 15.40 27.15
C PHE A 78 -29.31 14.74 28.54
N PRO A 79 -30.44 14.55 29.26
CA PRO A 79 -31.83 14.87 28.88
C PRO A 79 -32.29 16.27 29.32
N ALA A 80 -31.45 17.04 30.02
CA ALA A 80 -31.81 18.31 30.63
C ALA A 80 -32.34 19.33 29.60
N TRP A 81 -31.72 19.41 28.42
CA TRP A 81 -32.13 20.32 27.36
C TRP A 81 -33.53 19.97 26.81
N PRO A 82 -33.82 18.71 26.41
CA PRO A 82 -35.18 18.24 26.11
C PRO A 82 -36.23 18.58 27.17
N ILE A 83 -35.94 18.30 28.45
CA ILE A 83 -36.91 18.51 29.54
C ILE A 83 -37.25 19.99 29.71
N ALA A 84 -36.27 20.88 29.52
CA ALA A 84 -36.46 22.32 29.61
C ALA A 84 -37.27 22.90 28.43
N HIS A 85 -37.07 22.39 27.22
CA HIS A 85 -37.65 22.96 25.99
C HIS A 85 -38.93 22.25 25.53
N ASP A 86 -39.16 21.01 25.96
CA ASP A 86 -40.37 20.23 25.70
C ASP A 86 -40.76 19.38 26.94
N PRO A 87 -41.32 20.01 27.99
CA PRO A 87 -41.71 19.31 29.22
C PRO A 87 -42.77 18.22 29.01
N ALA A 88 -43.62 18.36 27.98
CA ALA A 88 -44.68 17.40 27.68
C ALA A 88 -44.12 16.02 27.27
N ASN A 89 -42.94 15.99 26.66
CA ASN A 89 -42.25 14.76 26.27
C ASN A 89 -41.08 14.38 27.21
N ALA A 90 -41.02 14.96 28.42
CA ALA A 90 -39.96 14.70 29.39
C ALA A 90 -39.80 13.21 29.74
N GLY A 91 -40.90 12.46 29.81
CA GLY A 91 -40.87 11.01 30.02
C GLY A 91 -40.09 10.26 28.93
N GLN A 92 -40.30 10.62 27.66
CA GLN A 92 -39.57 10.03 26.53
C GLN A 92 -38.08 10.37 26.57
N ALA A 93 -37.70 11.56 27.04
CA ALA A 93 -36.30 11.93 27.24
C ALA A 93 -35.65 11.11 28.37
N LEU A 94 -36.38 10.83 29.45
CA LEU A 94 -35.91 10.02 30.57
C LEU A 94 -35.71 8.55 30.20
N ASP A 95 -36.61 7.97 29.40
CA ASP A 95 -36.46 6.58 28.91
C ASP A 95 -35.16 6.38 28.11
N LEU A 96 -34.78 7.37 27.31
CA LEU A 96 -33.54 7.34 26.54
C LEU A 96 -32.27 7.43 27.41
N VAL A 97 -32.36 7.92 28.64
CA VAL A 97 -31.22 7.90 29.59
C VAL A 97 -30.86 6.46 29.94
N VAL A 98 -31.85 5.57 30.05
CA VAL A 98 -31.61 4.15 30.29
C VAL A 98 -30.86 3.54 29.11
N GLU A 99 -31.26 3.88 27.88
CA GLU A 99 -30.58 3.45 26.66
C GLU A 99 -29.13 3.96 26.58
N LEU A 100 -28.87 5.22 26.96
CA LEU A 100 -27.52 5.78 27.01
C LEU A 100 -26.64 5.09 28.07
N ARG A 101 -27.17 4.78 29.26
CA ARG A 101 -26.46 4.00 30.29
C ARG A 101 -26.16 2.56 29.84
N ASN A 102 -27.09 1.95 29.12
CA ASN A 102 -26.89 0.62 28.53
C ASN A 102 -25.84 0.65 27.41
N ALA A 103 -25.80 1.73 26.63
CA ALA A 103 -24.78 1.94 25.62
C ALA A 103 -23.39 2.15 26.25
N GLU A 104 -23.30 2.94 27.32
CA GLU A 104 -22.05 3.18 28.05
C GLU A 104 -21.39 1.88 28.52
N ARG A 105 -22.17 0.95 29.10
CA ARG A 105 -21.68 -0.37 29.52
C ARG A 105 -21.18 -1.25 28.35
N ARG A 106 -21.73 -1.07 27.15
CA ARG A 106 -21.42 -1.89 25.97
C ARG A 106 -20.35 -1.28 25.06
N ALA A 107 -20.14 0.04 25.13
CA ALA A 107 -19.34 0.79 24.18
C ALA A 107 -17.87 0.33 24.09
N ARG A 108 -17.31 -0.21 25.18
CA ARG A 108 -15.94 -0.75 25.21
C ARG A 108 -15.77 -2.02 24.36
N ASN A 109 -16.66 -2.98 24.54
CA ASN A 109 -16.54 -4.32 23.95
C ASN A 109 -17.26 -4.45 22.61
N SER A 110 -18.26 -3.59 22.36
CA SER A 110 -19.14 -3.64 21.18
C SER A 110 -19.39 -2.24 20.62
N ALA A 111 -18.31 -1.51 20.31
CA ALA A 111 -18.38 -0.11 19.90
C ALA A 111 -19.22 0.12 18.62
N GLY A 112 -19.07 -0.76 17.63
CA GLY A 112 -19.81 -0.70 16.35
C GLY A 112 -21.32 -0.89 16.56
N ASP A 113 -21.71 -1.99 17.18
CA ASP A 113 -23.11 -2.33 17.46
C ASP A 113 -23.80 -1.27 18.33
N THR A 114 -23.07 -0.75 19.33
CA THR A 114 -23.54 0.32 20.20
C THR A 114 -23.80 1.60 19.40
N ARG A 115 -22.90 2.00 18.50
CA ARG A 115 -23.09 3.15 17.61
C ARG A 115 -24.29 2.95 16.69
N ASP A 116 -24.46 1.75 16.12
CA ASP A 116 -25.58 1.43 15.25
C ASP A 116 -26.92 1.45 15.98
N HIS A 117 -26.98 0.90 17.19
CA HIS A 117 -28.13 0.99 18.06
C HIS A 117 -28.54 2.44 18.34
N LEU A 118 -27.59 3.27 18.81
CA LEU A 118 -27.83 4.69 19.08
C LEU A 118 -28.24 5.45 17.82
N THR A 119 -27.67 5.12 16.66
CA THR A 119 -28.07 5.72 15.37
C THR A 119 -29.50 5.32 15.00
N ARG A 120 -29.90 4.05 15.22
CA ARG A 120 -31.28 3.59 14.97
C ARG A 120 -32.27 4.32 15.88
N LEU A 121 -31.94 4.48 17.17
CA LEU A 121 -32.74 5.27 18.11
C LEU A 121 -32.89 6.72 17.65
N ALA A 122 -31.80 7.38 17.27
CA ALA A 122 -31.82 8.74 16.74
C ALA A 122 -32.72 8.88 15.50
N ARG A 123 -32.70 7.92 14.57
CA ARG A 123 -33.60 7.92 13.40
C ARG A 123 -35.07 7.75 13.79
N ARG A 124 -35.36 6.99 14.84
CA ARG A 124 -36.73 6.86 15.37
C ARG A 124 -37.19 8.19 15.98
N LEU A 125 -36.34 8.82 16.79
CA LEU A 125 -36.60 10.13 17.39
C LEU A 125 -36.80 11.24 16.34
N ALA A 126 -36.04 11.19 15.24
CA ALA A 126 -36.16 12.15 14.15
C ALA A 126 -37.57 12.19 13.51
N ARG A 127 -38.39 11.13 13.68
CA ARG A 127 -39.76 11.07 13.15
C ARG A 127 -40.81 11.63 14.11
N SER A 128 -40.51 11.70 15.41
CA SER A 128 -41.46 12.12 16.45
C SER A 128 -41.04 13.41 17.14
N VAL A 129 -39.83 13.45 17.68
CA VAL A 129 -39.25 14.58 18.44
C VAL A 129 -37.88 14.95 17.86
N PRO A 130 -37.82 15.51 16.63
CA PRO A 130 -36.56 15.75 15.95
C PRO A 130 -35.60 16.67 16.72
N HIS A 131 -36.14 17.59 17.54
CA HIS A 131 -35.35 18.48 18.39
C HIS A 131 -34.59 17.76 19.53
N PHE A 132 -34.91 16.51 19.87
CA PHE A 132 -34.12 15.71 20.82
C PHE A 132 -32.86 15.13 20.18
N VAL A 133 -32.87 14.92 18.86
CA VAL A 133 -31.84 14.16 18.15
C VAL A 133 -30.44 14.74 18.32
N PRO A 134 -30.20 16.06 18.18
CA PRO A 134 -28.86 16.60 18.29
C PRO A 134 -28.26 16.37 19.68
N THR A 135 -28.99 16.73 20.74
CA THR A 135 -28.50 16.60 22.12
C THR A 135 -28.33 15.13 22.54
N PHE A 136 -29.20 14.23 22.07
CA PHE A 136 -29.07 12.79 22.27
C PHE A 136 -27.82 12.21 21.59
N LEU A 137 -27.56 12.59 20.33
CA LEU A 137 -26.39 12.13 19.58
C LEU A 137 -25.08 12.71 20.10
N GLU A 138 -25.10 13.94 20.62
CA GLU A 138 -23.97 14.52 21.36
C GLU A 138 -23.67 13.70 22.62
N GLU A 139 -24.67 13.36 23.43
CA GLU A 139 -24.44 12.56 24.64
C GLU A 139 -23.94 11.14 24.32
N ALA A 140 -24.52 10.54 23.27
CA ALA A 140 -24.02 9.30 22.69
C ALA A 140 -22.55 9.42 22.21
N GLY A 141 -22.17 10.55 21.62
CA GLY A 141 -20.79 10.84 21.23
C GLY A 141 -19.84 10.92 22.42
N ARG A 142 -20.26 11.54 23.53
CA ARG A 142 -19.46 11.64 24.78
C ARG A 142 -19.14 10.28 25.38
N ILE A 143 -20.03 9.30 25.26
CA ILE A 143 -19.75 7.90 25.65
C ILE A 143 -18.52 7.38 24.91
N PHE A 144 -18.46 7.56 23.59
CA PHE A 144 -17.32 7.09 22.79
C PHE A 144 -16.05 7.90 23.03
N ILE A 145 -16.16 9.19 23.38
CA ILE A 145 -15.00 9.99 23.81
C ILE A 145 -14.40 9.38 25.08
N ARG A 146 -15.22 9.05 26.08
CA ARG A 146 -14.77 8.45 27.35
C ARG A 146 -14.12 7.08 27.18
N GLU A 147 -14.58 6.29 26.20
CA GLU A 147 -13.97 5.00 25.85
C GLU A 147 -12.78 5.11 24.88
N GLY A 148 -12.28 6.32 24.59
CA GLY A 148 -11.11 6.52 23.74
C GLY A 148 -11.33 6.22 22.26
N ASN A 149 -12.58 6.33 21.77
CA ASN A 149 -12.96 6.05 20.38
C ASN A 149 -13.46 7.30 19.64
N PRO A 150 -12.55 8.25 19.30
CA PRO A 150 -12.91 9.53 18.68
C PRO A 150 -13.55 9.37 17.29
N LYS A 151 -13.25 8.27 16.58
CA LYS A 151 -13.82 7.99 15.26
C LYS A 151 -15.33 7.77 15.33
N MET A 152 -15.81 7.03 16.33
CA MET A 152 -17.25 6.79 16.52
C MET A 152 -17.95 8.05 17.03
N ALA A 153 -17.32 8.79 17.95
CA ALA A 153 -17.81 10.08 18.41
C ALA A 153 -17.97 11.07 17.24
N ALA A 154 -16.99 11.15 16.32
CA ALA A 154 -17.07 12.00 15.14
C ALA A 154 -18.23 11.63 14.19
N SER A 155 -18.52 10.33 14.08
CA SER A 155 -19.66 9.87 13.30
C SER A 155 -20.99 10.35 13.89
N LEU A 156 -21.15 10.28 15.21
CA LEU A 156 -22.37 10.71 15.89
C LEU A 156 -22.52 12.23 15.91
N PHE A 157 -21.42 12.96 16.11
CA PHE A 157 -21.38 14.43 15.99
C PHE A 157 -21.83 14.89 14.60
N GLY A 158 -21.27 14.31 13.54
CA GLY A 158 -21.69 14.64 12.17
C GLY A 158 -23.17 14.34 11.91
N LYS A 159 -23.73 13.28 12.52
CA LYS A 159 -25.16 12.98 12.44
C LYS A 159 -26.03 13.97 13.24
N ALA A 160 -25.56 14.46 14.37
CA ALA A 160 -26.24 15.52 15.13
C ALA A 160 -26.37 16.79 14.28
N ARG A 161 -25.27 17.25 13.69
CA ARG A 161 -25.23 18.40 12.77
C ARG A 161 -26.05 18.16 11.51
N GLN A 162 -26.07 16.93 10.99
CA GLN A 162 -26.94 16.57 9.86
C GLN A 162 -28.42 16.66 10.24
N ALA A 163 -28.82 16.24 11.44
CA ALA A 163 -30.21 16.31 11.89
C ALA A 163 -30.69 17.76 12.00
N GLU A 164 -29.89 18.67 12.54
CA GLU A 164 -30.18 20.10 12.57
C GLU A 164 -30.48 20.66 11.18
N ARG A 165 -29.60 20.38 10.20
CA ARG A 165 -29.78 20.81 8.81
C ARG A 165 -31.01 20.19 8.15
N THR A 166 -31.23 18.89 8.36
CA THR A 166 -32.31 18.14 7.70
C THR A 166 -33.68 18.56 8.20
N HIS A 167 -33.79 18.91 9.48
CA HIS A 167 -35.04 19.28 10.14
C HIS A 167 -35.17 20.78 10.42
N ALA A 168 -34.24 21.61 9.92
CA ALA A 168 -34.19 23.06 10.13
C ALA A 168 -34.40 23.46 11.61
N LEU A 169 -33.71 22.76 12.52
CA LEU A 169 -33.88 22.97 13.97
C LEU A 169 -33.27 24.31 14.41
N PRO A 170 -33.86 25.01 15.40
CA PRO A 170 -33.27 26.22 15.97
C PRO A 170 -31.95 25.87 16.67
N ILE A 171 -30.91 26.65 16.40
CA ILE A 171 -29.58 26.45 16.98
C ILE A 171 -29.28 27.58 17.97
N ASP A 172 -29.04 27.22 19.23
CA ASP A 172 -28.40 28.10 20.19
C ASP A 172 -26.91 28.18 19.85
N GLU A 173 -26.47 29.31 19.28
CA GLU A 173 -25.10 29.48 18.78
C GLU A 173 -24.03 29.35 19.86
N GLU A 174 -24.31 29.76 21.10
CA GLU A 174 -23.32 29.69 22.17
C GLU A 174 -23.22 28.28 22.74
N ARG A 175 -24.35 27.56 22.84
CA ARG A 175 -24.33 26.12 23.13
C ARG A 175 -23.62 25.35 22.03
N HIS A 176 -23.95 25.62 20.76
CA HIS A 176 -23.39 24.94 19.60
C HIS A 176 -21.88 25.10 19.54
N ARG A 177 -21.37 26.33 19.69
CA ARG A 177 -19.94 26.62 19.73
C ARG A 177 -19.23 25.84 20.85
N ARG A 178 -19.80 25.80 22.06
CA ARG A 178 -19.23 25.05 23.20
C ARG A 178 -19.13 23.56 22.92
N VAL A 179 -20.20 22.94 22.41
CA VAL A 179 -20.20 21.51 22.05
C VAL A 179 -19.26 21.23 20.88
N PHE A 180 -19.22 22.12 19.88
CA PHE A 180 -18.32 21.99 18.73
C PHE A 180 -16.86 21.98 19.19
N LEU A 181 -16.48 22.89 20.09
CA LEU A 181 -15.13 22.94 20.66
C LEU A 181 -14.85 21.71 21.52
N GLU A 182 -15.77 21.28 22.38
CA GLU A 182 -15.64 20.06 23.19
C GLU A 182 -15.30 18.84 22.32
N PHE A 183 -16.10 18.58 21.30
CA PHE A 183 -15.90 17.46 20.38
C PHE A 183 -14.63 17.63 19.54
N SER A 184 -14.28 18.86 19.19
CA SER A 184 -13.04 19.15 18.49
C SER A 184 -11.84 18.70 19.31
N LEU A 185 -11.75 19.15 20.57
CA LEU A 185 -10.65 18.85 21.50
C LEU A 185 -10.55 17.36 21.82
N ALA A 186 -11.66 16.63 21.76
CA ALA A 186 -11.69 15.18 21.87
C ALA A 186 -11.25 14.43 20.58
N GLY A 187 -10.85 15.14 19.51
CA GLY A 187 -10.52 14.54 18.22
C GLY A 187 -11.74 14.01 17.44
N ALA A 188 -12.94 14.39 17.87
CA ALA A 188 -14.22 13.91 17.36
C ALA A 188 -14.86 14.85 16.32
N VAL A 189 -14.08 15.70 15.65
CA VAL A 189 -14.53 16.56 14.55
C VAL A 189 -13.52 16.52 13.41
N ASN A 190 -14.00 16.19 12.20
CA ASN A 190 -13.17 16.13 11.01
C ASN A 190 -13.11 17.48 10.26
N ALA A 191 -12.14 17.62 9.33
CA ALA A 191 -11.97 18.83 8.54
C ALA A 191 -13.18 19.17 7.64
N LYS A 192 -14.00 18.18 7.28
CA LYS A 192 -15.20 18.41 6.46
C LYS A 192 -16.28 19.13 7.27
N GLU A 193 -16.52 18.71 8.52
CA GLU A 193 -17.48 19.38 9.41
C GLU A 193 -17.01 20.79 9.79
N LEU A 194 -15.71 21.03 9.99
CA LEU A 194 -15.17 22.39 10.20
C LEU A 194 -15.48 23.33 9.03
N SER A 195 -15.20 22.91 7.80
CA SER A 195 -15.54 23.73 6.63
C SER A 195 -17.05 23.83 6.42
N ALA A 196 -17.84 22.86 6.87
CA ALA A 196 -19.31 22.95 6.83
C ALA A 196 -19.83 24.00 7.83
N GLU A 197 -19.21 24.09 9.01
CA GLU A 197 -19.52 25.10 10.02
C GLU A 197 -19.28 26.52 9.50
N ALA A 198 -18.14 26.75 8.83
CA ALA A 198 -17.85 28.06 8.21
C ALA A 198 -18.97 28.52 7.28
N ARG A 199 -19.52 27.61 6.45
CA ARG A 199 -20.63 27.93 5.53
C ARG A 199 -21.95 28.12 6.28
N SER A 200 -22.24 27.24 7.24
CA SER A 200 -23.49 27.27 8.00
C SER A 200 -23.61 28.52 8.89
N LEU A 201 -22.50 29.10 9.35
CA LEU A 201 -22.52 30.37 10.07
C LEU A 201 -22.99 31.53 9.19
N LEU A 202 -22.69 31.54 7.88
CA LEU A 202 -23.18 32.56 6.95
C LEU A 202 -24.69 32.47 6.72
N GLU A 203 -25.28 31.29 6.90
CA GLU A 203 -26.73 31.07 6.78
C GLU A 203 -27.49 31.51 8.04
N ARG A 204 -26.82 31.52 9.21
CA ARG A 204 -27.45 31.72 10.53
C ARG A 204 -27.14 33.05 11.21
N THR A 205 -26.07 33.72 10.81
CA THR A 205 -25.58 34.95 11.44
C THR A 205 -25.20 36.00 10.39
N THR A 206 -24.92 37.22 10.82
CA THR A 206 -24.37 38.23 9.90
C THR A 206 -22.97 37.81 9.43
N PRO A 207 -22.54 38.15 8.19
CA PRO A 207 -21.23 37.74 7.69
C PRO A 207 -20.04 38.14 8.58
N ARG A 208 -20.09 39.31 9.22
CA ARG A 208 -19.05 39.76 10.18
C ARG A 208 -19.06 38.92 11.46
N GLU A 209 -20.24 38.56 11.97
CA GLU A 209 -20.36 37.70 13.14
C GLU A 209 -19.92 36.25 12.83
N ALA A 210 -20.28 35.73 11.66
CA ALA A 210 -19.83 34.43 11.17
C ALA A 210 -18.30 34.33 11.13
N LEU A 211 -17.63 35.38 10.62
CA LEU A 211 -16.19 35.49 10.61
C LEU A 211 -15.61 35.44 12.03
N GLU A 212 -16.06 36.30 12.94
CA GLU A 212 -15.53 36.35 14.31
C GLU A 212 -15.74 35.03 15.06
N ARG A 213 -16.92 34.42 14.94
CA ARG A 213 -17.23 33.13 15.58
C ARG A 213 -16.36 31.99 15.05
N PHE A 214 -16.16 31.91 13.73
CA PHE A 214 -15.33 30.88 13.13
C PHE A 214 -13.85 31.05 13.50
N LEU A 215 -13.34 32.28 13.50
CA LEU A 215 -11.98 32.59 13.90
C LEU A 215 -11.73 32.22 15.37
N GLN A 216 -12.66 32.57 16.25
CA GLN A 216 -12.60 32.18 17.65
C GLN A 216 -12.54 30.64 17.80
N LEU A 217 -13.41 29.90 17.11
CA LEU A 217 -13.41 28.44 17.14
C LEU A 217 -12.09 27.84 16.62
N ALA A 218 -11.57 28.34 15.50
CA ALA A 218 -10.33 27.85 14.90
C ALA A 218 -9.13 28.08 15.84
N LEU A 219 -9.03 29.26 16.45
CA LEU A 219 -7.94 29.60 17.37
C LEU A 219 -8.07 28.87 18.71
N ASP A 220 -9.28 28.70 19.25
CA ASP A 220 -9.49 27.96 20.50
C ASP A 220 -9.15 26.46 20.35
N ARG A 221 -9.42 25.88 19.18
CA ARG A 221 -8.97 24.51 18.87
C ARG A 221 -7.45 24.40 18.88
N VAL A 222 -6.75 25.39 18.32
CA VAL A 222 -5.30 25.43 18.24
C VAL A 222 -4.68 25.63 19.62
N ARG A 223 -5.24 26.55 20.42
CA ARG A 223 -4.87 26.75 21.84
C ARG A 223 -5.12 25.51 22.69
N GLY A 224 -6.17 24.76 22.38
CA GLY A 224 -6.51 23.50 23.05
C GLY A 224 -5.68 22.29 22.63
N GLY A 225 -4.59 22.48 21.88
CA GLY A 225 -3.62 21.41 21.60
C GLY A 225 -3.79 20.69 20.26
N LEU A 226 -4.73 21.11 19.41
CA LEU A 226 -4.93 20.53 18.09
C LEU A 226 -4.13 21.29 17.01
N PRO A 227 -3.68 20.62 15.94
CA PRO A 227 -3.19 21.31 14.76
C PRO A 227 -4.35 21.97 13.99
N PRO A 228 -4.07 23.05 13.22
CA PRO A 228 -5.05 23.66 12.34
C PRO A 228 -5.48 22.69 11.22
N HIS A 229 -6.72 22.83 10.73
CA HIS A 229 -7.23 21.97 9.66
C HIS A 229 -6.79 22.43 8.28
N THR A 230 -6.66 21.49 7.34
CA THR A 230 -6.10 21.71 5.99
C THR A 230 -6.67 22.91 5.23
N ARG A 231 -7.99 23.17 5.34
CA ARG A 231 -8.69 24.20 4.56
C ARG A 231 -8.91 25.53 5.30
N LEU A 232 -8.19 25.76 6.40
CA LEU A 232 -8.37 26.95 7.24
C LEU A 232 -8.31 28.26 6.44
N GLY A 233 -7.29 28.46 5.62
CA GLY A 233 -7.12 29.69 4.85
C GLY A 233 -8.23 29.93 3.83
N SER A 234 -8.70 28.90 3.13
CA SER A 234 -9.80 29.06 2.16
C SER A 234 -11.15 29.26 2.83
N ASP A 235 -11.38 28.64 3.99
CA ASP A 235 -12.58 28.87 4.80
C ASP A 235 -12.59 30.31 5.38
N ILE A 236 -11.43 30.84 5.80
CA ILE A 236 -11.29 32.25 6.24
C ILE A 236 -11.53 33.20 5.06
N GLN A 237 -10.92 32.96 3.90
CA GLN A 237 -11.09 33.79 2.70
C GLN A 237 -12.55 33.84 2.22
N LEU A 238 -13.31 32.76 2.43
CA LEU A 238 -14.75 32.74 2.15
C LEU A 238 -15.49 33.73 3.07
N LEU A 239 -15.22 33.68 4.37
CA LEU A 239 -15.87 34.51 5.38
C LEU A 239 -15.48 35.99 5.28
N VAL A 240 -14.19 36.28 5.03
CA VAL A 240 -13.68 37.64 4.81
C VAL A 240 -14.38 38.31 3.63
N ARG A 241 -14.49 37.59 2.50
CA ARG A 241 -15.18 38.09 1.30
C ARG A 241 -16.67 38.37 1.56
N ALA A 242 -17.34 37.49 2.31
CA ALA A 242 -18.74 37.70 2.68
C ALA A 242 -18.93 38.89 3.64
N ALA A 243 -17.98 39.11 4.55
CA ALA A 243 -18.03 40.19 5.54
C ALA A 243 -17.62 41.56 4.99
N GLY A 244 -16.92 41.61 3.85
CA GLY A 244 -16.42 42.87 3.28
C GLY A 244 -15.39 43.57 4.17
N VAL A 245 -14.62 42.81 4.94
CA VAL A 245 -13.58 43.32 5.84
C VAL A 245 -12.20 43.26 5.17
N ASP A 246 -11.24 44.02 5.71
CA ASP A 246 -9.87 43.97 5.23
C ASP A 246 -9.27 42.57 5.45
N GLN A 247 -8.87 41.95 4.35
CA GLN A 247 -8.25 40.61 4.37
C GLN A 247 -6.92 40.63 5.11
N ASP A 248 -6.15 41.72 5.01
CA ASP A 248 -4.82 41.80 5.57
C ASP A 248 -4.85 41.84 7.10
N GLU A 249 -5.82 42.58 7.67
CA GLU A 249 -6.05 42.66 9.12
C GLU A 249 -6.43 41.28 9.69
N VAL A 250 -7.31 40.55 8.99
CA VAL A 250 -7.77 39.22 9.41
C VAL A 250 -6.66 38.19 9.28
N GLU A 251 -5.94 38.16 8.15
CA GLU A 251 -4.84 37.22 7.93
C GLU A 251 -3.73 37.43 8.98
N GLN A 252 -3.43 38.68 9.34
CA GLN A 252 -2.47 39.01 10.41
C GLN A 252 -2.94 38.48 11.77
N ARG A 253 -4.19 38.72 12.16
CA ARG A 253 -4.74 38.26 13.44
C ARG A 253 -4.72 36.74 13.57
N VAL A 254 -5.05 36.04 12.48
CA VAL A 254 -5.03 34.57 12.42
C VAL A 254 -3.60 34.05 12.52
N CYS A 255 -2.67 34.62 11.76
CA CYS A 255 -1.28 34.20 11.77
C CYS A 255 -0.67 34.34 13.18
N ALA A 256 -0.88 35.49 13.83
CA ALA A 256 -0.44 35.72 15.21
C ALA A 256 -1.07 34.71 16.19
N GLY A 257 -2.35 34.40 16.05
CA GLY A 257 -3.05 33.42 16.87
C GLY A 257 -2.56 31.98 16.67
N LEU A 258 -2.17 31.61 15.45
CA LEU A 258 -1.62 30.28 15.14
C LEU A 258 -0.18 30.14 15.65
N LEU A 259 0.66 31.16 15.47
CA LEU A 259 2.06 31.17 15.90
C LEU A 259 2.22 31.15 17.42
N ALA A 260 1.22 31.65 18.16
CA ALA A 260 1.19 31.58 19.62
C ALA A 260 1.06 30.14 20.18
N SER A 261 0.85 29.12 19.33
CA SER A 261 0.72 27.72 19.74
C SER A 261 1.79 26.82 19.14
N PRO A 262 2.48 25.98 19.95
CA PRO A 262 3.44 25.01 19.43
C PRO A 262 2.79 23.89 18.59
N THR A 263 1.46 23.80 18.57
CA THR A 263 0.73 22.77 17.79
C THR A 263 0.81 23.00 16.29
N LEU A 264 1.13 24.22 15.86
CA LEU A 264 1.30 24.56 14.44
C LEU A 264 2.40 23.71 13.78
N GLY A 265 3.50 23.43 14.49
CA GLY A 265 4.57 22.54 14.01
C GLY A 265 4.12 21.09 13.77
N ARG A 266 2.96 20.68 14.32
CA ARG A 266 2.35 19.36 14.11
C ARG A 266 1.31 19.34 12.98
N ALA A 267 1.08 20.45 12.30
CA ALA A 267 0.17 20.50 11.15
C ALA A 267 0.63 19.55 10.02
N THR A 268 -0.30 19.09 9.19
CA THR A 268 -0.01 18.13 8.13
C THR A 268 0.66 18.80 6.92
N ARG A 269 1.31 18.02 6.04
CA ARG A 269 1.88 18.52 4.78
C ARG A 269 0.84 19.24 3.93
N GLU A 270 -0.37 18.68 3.83
CA GLU A 270 -1.46 19.25 3.04
C GLU A 270 -1.90 20.61 3.58
N PHE A 271 -1.85 20.82 4.91
CA PHE A 271 -2.13 22.13 5.51
C PHE A 271 -1.10 23.16 5.04
N TRP A 272 0.19 22.88 5.18
CA TRP A 272 1.25 23.81 4.77
C TRP A 272 1.17 24.11 3.27
N LYS A 273 0.98 23.08 2.43
CA LYS A 273 0.81 23.25 0.99
C LYS A 273 -0.41 24.11 0.64
N ALA A 274 -1.57 23.86 1.26
CA ALA A 274 -2.81 24.59 0.97
C ALA A 274 -2.79 26.05 1.46
N ASN A 275 -1.97 26.36 2.48
CA ASN A 275 -1.93 27.66 3.13
C ASN A 275 -0.59 28.40 2.92
N LEU A 276 0.29 27.89 2.03
CA LEU A 276 1.59 28.48 1.71
C LEU A 276 1.44 29.96 1.34
N GLY A 277 0.60 30.26 0.34
CA GLY A 277 0.39 31.64 -0.10
C GLY A 277 -0.17 32.56 0.98
N PHE A 278 -0.96 32.03 1.93
CA PHE A 278 -1.44 32.77 3.09
C PHE A 278 -0.26 33.18 4.00
N PHE A 279 0.58 32.23 4.42
CA PHE A 279 1.73 32.55 5.28
C PHE A 279 2.77 33.42 4.57
N THR A 280 3.04 33.18 3.28
CA THR A 280 3.99 33.98 2.49
C THR A 280 3.56 35.45 2.41
N ARG A 281 2.28 35.74 2.13
CA ARG A 281 1.80 37.14 2.08
C ARG A 281 1.98 37.87 3.40
N VAL A 282 1.65 37.22 4.51
CA VAL A 282 1.77 37.85 5.83
C VAL A 282 3.25 38.01 6.21
N ALA A 283 4.09 37.00 5.98
CA ALA A 283 5.53 37.03 6.27
C ALA A 283 6.29 38.06 5.41
N VAL A 284 5.89 38.29 4.16
CA VAL A 284 6.52 39.31 3.30
C VAL A 284 6.31 40.72 3.87
N ARG A 285 5.13 41.01 4.43
CA ARG A 285 4.75 42.34 4.93
C ARG A 285 5.15 42.60 6.38
N ARG A 286 5.36 41.54 7.18
CA ARG A 286 5.61 41.62 8.62
C ARG A 286 6.84 40.79 8.99
N PRO A 287 8.01 41.42 9.17
CA PRO A 287 9.24 40.71 9.53
C PRO A 287 9.14 39.93 10.84
N GLU A 288 8.32 40.35 11.81
CA GLU A 288 8.20 39.70 13.13
C GLU A 288 7.63 38.27 13.03
N ILE A 289 6.87 37.98 11.96
CA ILE A 289 6.30 36.65 11.69
C ILE A 289 7.38 35.69 11.17
N ARG A 290 8.41 36.21 10.49
CA ARG A 290 9.53 35.42 9.98
C ARG A 290 10.32 34.80 11.12
N ASP A 291 10.53 35.55 12.20
CA ASP A 291 11.22 35.09 13.40
C ASP A 291 10.50 33.88 14.02
N ALA A 292 9.17 33.97 14.20
CA ALA A 292 8.37 32.88 14.74
C ALA A 292 8.29 31.67 13.79
N LEU A 293 8.26 31.88 12.48
CA LEU A 293 8.28 30.81 11.48
C LEU A 293 9.65 30.10 11.42
N LEU A 294 10.74 30.82 11.65
CA LEU A 294 12.10 30.29 11.67
C LEU A 294 12.31 29.30 12.84
N GLU A 295 11.69 29.58 13.99
CA GLU A 295 11.71 28.67 15.15
C GLU A 295 10.91 27.38 14.93
N LEU A 296 10.00 27.36 13.95
CA LEU A 296 9.25 26.16 13.60
C LEU A 296 10.06 25.21 12.73
N SER A 297 9.99 23.92 13.07
CA SER A 297 10.43 22.85 12.19
C SER A 297 9.33 21.78 12.12
N PRO A 298 8.46 21.83 11.10
CA PRO A 298 7.32 20.94 11.02
C PRO A 298 7.77 19.51 10.68
N GLY A 299 7.58 18.59 11.62
CA GLY A 299 8.02 17.19 11.50
C GLY A 299 7.30 16.38 10.41
N ASN A 300 6.11 16.83 9.99
CA ASN A 300 5.27 16.18 8.99
C ASN A 300 5.45 16.73 7.56
N VAL A 301 6.39 17.66 7.36
CA VAL A 301 6.67 18.28 6.06
C VAL A 301 8.05 17.84 5.60
N GLU A 302 8.14 17.49 4.32
CA GLU A 302 9.40 17.18 3.62
C GLU A 302 10.38 18.37 3.74
N SER A 303 11.67 18.09 3.88
CA SER A 303 12.70 19.12 4.11
C SER A 303 12.79 20.10 2.96
N ASP A 304 12.72 19.64 1.71
CA ASP A 304 12.85 20.44 0.51
C ASP A 304 11.62 21.33 0.31
N ASP A 305 10.42 20.80 0.59
CA ASP A 305 9.17 21.59 0.66
C ASP A 305 9.29 22.71 1.71
N TRP A 306 9.88 22.42 2.86
CA TRP A 306 10.11 23.42 3.91
C TRP A 306 11.18 24.44 3.52
N MET A 307 12.26 24.02 2.85
CA MET A 307 13.28 24.97 2.36
C MET A 307 12.70 25.94 1.33
N LEU A 308 11.87 25.45 0.40
CA LEU A 308 11.12 26.29 -0.53
C LEU A 308 10.24 27.32 0.19
N PHE A 309 9.63 26.94 1.32
CA PHE A 309 8.87 27.86 2.16
C PHE A 309 9.75 28.95 2.77
N LEU A 310 10.92 28.60 3.32
CA LEU A 310 11.86 29.56 3.91
C LEU A 310 12.43 30.51 2.84
N GLU A 311 12.65 30.03 1.62
CA GLU A 311 13.06 30.85 0.47
C GLU A 311 11.94 31.81 0.07
N ALA A 312 10.71 31.33 -0.12
CA ALA A 312 9.58 32.14 -0.55
C ALA A 312 9.18 33.24 0.45
N THR A 313 9.47 33.04 1.74
CA THR A 313 9.18 34.01 2.82
C THR A 313 10.32 35.02 3.05
N GLY A 314 11.48 34.82 2.44
CA GLY A 314 12.69 35.63 2.65
C GLY A 314 13.48 35.26 3.91
N ILE A 315 13.06 34.24 4.66
CA ILE A 315 13.77 33.76 5.86
C ILE A 315 15.16 33.22 5.50
N ALA A 316 15.27 32.54 4.36
CA ALA A 316 16.56 32.03 3.87
C ALA A 316 17.58 33.16 3.66
N ASP A 317 17.15 34.32 3.16
CA ASP A 317 18.03 35.48 2.95
C ASP A 317 18.42 36.14 4.27
N GLU A 318 17.54 36.12 5.27
CA GLU A 318 17.83 36.61 6.62
C GLU A 318 18.88 35.73 7.33
N LEU A 319 18.87 34.41 7.10
CA LEU A 319 19.94 33.51 7.55
C LEU A 319 21.26 33.77 6.81
N ARG A 320 21.22 34.04 5.49
CA ARG A 320 22.41 34.34 4.67
C ARG A 320 23.07 35.67 5.05
N THR A 321 22.27 36.68 5.35
CA THR A 321 22.74 38.03 5.74
C THR A 321 23.20 38.11 7.19
N GLY A 322 22.95 37.08 8.00
CA GLY A 322 23.32 37.05 9.41
C GLY A 322 22.35 37.77 10.34
N LYS A 323 21.14 38.12 9.87
CA LYS A 323 20.07 38.65 10.74
C LYS A 323 19.67 37.63 11.80
N HIS A 324 19.71 36.34 11.45
CA HIS A 324 19.48 35.23 12.38
C HIS A 324 20.72 34.37 12.55
N ASP A 325 20.89 33.79 13.76
CA ASP A 325 21.99 32.84 14.04
C ASP A 325 21.76 31.53 13.27
N ALA A 326 22.45 31.43 12.13
CA ALA A 326 22.45 30.26 11.27
C ALA A 326 22.88 28.98 12.02
N ALA A 327 23.87 29.06 12.91
CA ALA A 327 24.37 27.90 13.64
C ALA A 327 23.35 27.39 14.65
N SER A 328 22.66 28.30 15.36
CA SER A 328 21.55 27.94 16.26
C SER A 328 20.38 27.30 15.52
N TRP A 329 19.99 27.88 14.38
CA TRP A 329 18.92 27.33 13.55
C TRP A 329 19.28 25.93 13.01
N VAL A 330 20.46 25.74 12.44
CA VAL A 330 20.91 24.43 11.92
C VAL A 330 20.90 23.37 13.03
N ARG A 331 21.43 23.67 14.23
CA ARG A 331 21.40 22.71 15.36
C ARG A 331 19.97 22.30 15.70
N SER A 332 19.07 23.28 15.82
CA SER A 332 17.68 23.05 16.18
C SER A 332 16.93 22.27 15.11
N TYR A 333 17.13 22.60 13.83
CA TYR A 333 16.50 21.93 12.71
C TYR A 333 16.99 20.48 12.55
N LEU A 334 18.30 20.24 12.62
CA LEU A 334 18.89 18.91 12.45
C LEU A 334 18.48 17.95 13.57
N ALA A 335 18.40 18.42 14.82
CA ALA A 335 17.89 17.62 15.94
C ALA A 335 16.48 17.08 15.65
N GLN A 336 15.61 17.90 15.04
CA GLN A 336 14.24 17.52 14.69
C GLN A 336 14.16 16.73 13.37
N TYR A 337 15.05 16.99 12.41
CA TYR A 337 15.12 16.26 11.16
C TYR A 337 15.45 14.77 11.40
N HIS A 338 16.41 14.49 12.28
CA HIS A 338 16.85 13.12 12.57
C HIS A 338 15.86 12.31 13.41
N SER A 339 14.95 12.96 14.15
CA SER A 339 13.92 12.24 14.92
C SER A 339 12.79 11.64 14.07
N ARG A 340 12.71 11.98 12.77
CA ARG A 340 11.63 11.54 11.86
C ARG A 340 11.81 10.07 11.44
N GLN A 341 10.70 9.32 11.27
CA GLN A 341 10.72 7.89 10.91
C GLN A 341 11.04 7.61 9.43
N ARG A 342 10.81 8.58 8.53
CA ARG A 342 11.11 8.51 7.10
C ARG A 342 11.34 9.93 6.59
N SER A 343 12.57 10.27 6.23
CA SER A 343 12.91 11.57 5.62
C SER A 343 13.35 11.34 4.19
N GLU A 344 12.93 12.22 3.28
CA GLU A 344 13.47 12.32 1.92
C GLU A 344 14.97 12.64 1.92
N TYR A 345 15.59 12.71 0.74
CA TYR A 345 17.00 13.08 0.63
C TYR A 345 17.14 14.63 0.68
N PRO A 346 17.89 15.23 1.61
CA PRO A 346 17.76 16.64 1.99
C PRO A 346 18.56 17.60 1.09
N ARG A 347 18.35 17.55 -0.24
CA ARG A 347 19.16 18.29 -1.22
C ARG A 347 19.06 19.81 -1.07
N ARG A 348 17.85 20.36 -1.00
CA ARG A 348 17.70 21.82 -0.86
C ARG A 348 18.21 22.32 0.48
N LEU A 349 18.06 21.51 1.53
CA LEU A 349 18.64 21.81 2.84
C LEU A 349 20.16 21.91 2.75
N CYS A 350 20.83 20.95 2.10
CA CYS A 350 22.27 21.01 1.87
C CYS A 350 22.66 22.28 1.08
N GLY A 351 21.91 22.63 0.04
CA GLY A 351 22.12 23.85 -0.74
C GLY A 351 22.00 25.14 0.10
N LEU A 352 21.00 25.22 0.97
CA LEU A 352 20.86 26.34 1.91
C LEU A 352 22.05 26.40 2.87
N ILE A 353 22.39 25.30 3.53
CA ILE A 353 23.50 25.20 4.51
C ILE A 353 24.82 25.69 3.92
N ARG A 354 25.18 25.25 2.70
CA ARG A 354 26.40 25.69 2.00
C ARG A 354 26.49 27.22 1.85
N GLY A 355 25.33 27.86 1.68
CA GLY A 355 25.22 29.31 1.53
C GLY A 355 25.18 30.11 2.84
N LEU A 356 25.33 29.48 4.02
CA LEU A 356 25.23 30.17 5.31
C LEU A 356 26.62 30.59 5.85
N PRO A 357 27.03 31.87 5.70
CA PRO A 357 28.34 32.32 6.18
C PRO A 357 28.48 32.25 7.70
N GLY A 358 27.37 32.30 8.44
CA GLY A 358 27.33 32.20 9.91
C GLY A 358 27.73 30.83 10.48
N LEU A 359 27.96 29.82 9.63
CA LEU A 359 28.46 28.50 10.06
C LEU A 359 29.98 28.43 10.17
N ARG A 360 30.73 29.38 9.62
CA ARG A 360 32.20 29.37 9.63
C ARG A 360 32.76 29.37 11.05
N GLY A 361 33.49 28.31 11.40
CA GLY A 361 34.08 28.10 12.73
C GLY A 361 33.08 27.72 13.83
N ALA A 362 31.78 27.69 13.54
CA ALA A 362 30.74 27.42 14.52
C ALA A 362 30.73 25.93 14.92
N PRO A 363 30.63 25.60 16.23
CA PRO A 363 30.54 24.21 16.67
C PRO A 363 29.13 23.65 16.40
N ILE A 364 29.06 22.52 15.71
CA ILE A 364 27.85 21.76 15.44
C ILE A 364 28.02 20.35 16.00
N HIS A 365 27.24 19.99 17.02
CA HIS A 365 27.24 18.66 17.60
C HIS A 365 26.04 17.86 17.10
N LEU A 366 26.29 16.69 16.50
CA LEU A 366 25.28 15.79 15.96
C LEU A 366 25.18 14.53 16.82
N ALA A 367 24.08 14.37 17.56
CA ALA A 367 23.75 13.12 18.24
C ALA A 367 22.74 12.33 17.41
N VAL A 368 23.18 11.30 16.66
CA VAL A 368 22.37 10.67 15.61
C VAL A 368 22.66 9.18 15.41
N GLU A 369 21.64 8.42 14.99
CA GLU A 369 21.83 7.08 14.43
C GLU A 369 22.46 7.20 13.04
N MET A 370 23.62 6.60 12.79
CA MET A 370 24.38 6.78 11.54
C MET A 370 23.56 6.53 10.25
N ARG A 371 22.58 5.61 10.28
CA ARG A 371 21.66 5.35 9.14
C ARG A 371 20.75 6.53 8.77
N ARG A 372 20.64 7.54 9.63
CA ARG A 372 19.78 8.73 9.46
C ARG A 372 20.56 9.99 9.09
N LEU A 373 21.89 9.91 9.01
CA LEU A 373 22.75 11.01 8.58
C LEU A 373 23.17 10.75 7.13
N GLU A 374 22.79 11.66 6.23
CA GLU A 374 23.19 11.57 4.83
C GLU A 374 24.61 12.11 4.63
N PRO A 375 25.45 11.49 3.78
CA PRO A 375 26.82 11.94 3.57
C PRO A 375 26.90 13.36 3.00
N GLU A 376 25.97 13.74 2.11
CA GLU A 376 25.93 15.09 1.53
C GLU A 376 25.56 16.16 2.56
N LEU A 377 24.81 15.81 3.61
CA LEU A 377 24.48 16.75 4.69
C LEU A 377 25.70 17.06 5.56
N LEU A 378 26.50 16.03 5.87
CA LEU A 378 27.76 16.22 6.59
C LEU A 378 28.76 17.02 5.75
N ASP A 379 28.87 16.70 4.47
CA ASP A 379 29.68 17.46 3.50
C ASP A 379 29.27 18.94 3.44
N ALA A 380 27.98 19.26 3.34
CA ALA A 380 27.47 20.63 3.30
C ALA A 380 27.80 21.44 4.57
N LEU A 381 27.76 20.81 5.76
CA LEU A 381 28.15 21.46 7.02
C LEU A 381 29.65 21.80 7.03
N LEU A 382 30.48 20.87 6.56
CA LEU A 382 31.93 21.05 6.48
C LEU A 382 32.30 22.10 5.44
N GLU A 383 31.63 22.11 4.29
CA GLU A 383 31.77 23.12 3.23
C GLU A 383 31.41 24.53 3.72
N ALA A 384 30.35 24.66 4.52
CA ALA A 384 29.99 25.92 5.16
C ALA A 384 31.00 26.37 6.24
N GLY A 385 32.01 25.55 6.55
CA GLY A 385 33.09 25.82 7.49
C GLY A 385 32.76 25.50 8.95
N ALA A 386 31.72 24.70 9.22
CA ALA A 386 31.35 24.31 10.58
C ALA A 386 32.34 23.31 11.19
N ARG A 387 32.56 23.42 12.51
CA ARG A 387 33.30 22.40 13.29
C ARG A 387 32.33 21.33 13.77
N VAL A 388 32.27 20.21 13.05
CA VAL A 388 31.29 19.14 13.29
C VAL A 388 31.85 18.07 14.23
N SER A 389 31.10 17.72 15.26
CA SER A 389 31.38 16.58 16.15
C SER A 389 30.17 15.63 16.19
N ILE A 390 30.40 14.32 16.24
CA ILE A 390 29.33 13.31 16.10
C ILE A 390 29.31 12.36 17.30
N THR A 391 28.17 12.26 17.98
CA THR A 391 27.85 11.21 18.98
C THR A 391 26.90 10.19 18.38
N ARG A 392 27.31 8.92 18.36
CA ARG A 392 26.55 7.82 17.75
C ARG A 392 25.56 7.23 18.77
N THR A 393 24.29 7.07 18.40
CA THR A 393 23.24 6.58 19.32
C THR A 393 22.70 5.17 19.01
N GLY A 394 23.22 4.49 17.98
CA GLY A 394 22.75 3.14 17.56
C GLY A 394 23.88 2.17 17.19
N HIS A 395 23.54 0.94 16.80
CA HIS A 395 24.53 -0.13 16.50
C HIS A 395 25.33 0.08 15.21
N GLN A 396 24.87 0.95 14.31
CA GLN A 396 25.55 1.22 13.05
C GLN A 396 26.65 2.27 13.23
N ASP A 397 27.85 1.97 12.73
CA ASP A 397 29.07 2.76 12.94
C ASP A 397 29.56 3.51 11.68
N ARG A 398 28.77 3.51 10.60
CA ARG A 398 29.14 4.04 9.27
C ARG A 398 28.01 4.79 8.57
N LEU A 399 28.37 5.75 7.72
CA LEU A 399 27.49 6.44 6.78
C LEU A 399 27.26 5.58 5.52
N GLU A 400 26.08 5.64 4.92
CA GLU A 400 25.73 4.85 3.74
C GLU A 400 25.65 5.70 2.46
N LEU A 401 26.30 5.24 1.38
CA LEU A 401 26.28 5.89 0.07
C LEU A 401 25.10 5.47 -0.81
N ASP A 402 24.30 4.48 -0.40
CA ASP A 402 23.22 3.91 -1.23
C ASP A 402 22.23 4.98 -1.72
N ARG A 403 21.74 5.85 -0.82
CA ARG A 403 20.78 6.91 -1.17
C ARG A 403 21.41 8.06 -1.95
N TRP A 404 22.69 8.38 -1.70
CA TRP A 404 23.44 9.38 -2.47
C TRP A 404 23.65 8.90 -3.91
N LEU A 405 23.98 7.62 -4.11
CA LEU A 405 24.12 7.02 -5.44
C LEU A 405 22.81 7.00 -6.24
N GLU A 406 21.66 7.00 -5.58
CA GLU A 406 20.35 7.05 -6.24
C GLU A 406 19.96 8.45 -6.73
N GLN A 407 20.67 9.50 -6.31
CA GLN A 407 20.34 10.86 -6.72
C GLN A 407 20.77 11.13 -8.17
N PRO A 408 19.93 11.77 -9.00
CA PRO A 408 20.25 12.03 -10.41
C PRO A 408 21.44 12.99 -10.58
N GLU A 409 21.52 14.02 -9.73
CA GLU A 409 22.71 14.85 -9.54
C GLU A 409 23.30 14.52 -8.16
N ARG A 410 24.59 14.65 -7.94
CA ARG A 410 25.22 14.22 -6.68
C ARG A 410 26.17 15.31 -6.20
N GLY A 411 26.14 15.62 -4.90
CA GLY A 411 27.17 16.49 -4.31
C GLY A 411 28.54 15.80 -4.34
N GLU A 412 29.62 16.58 -4.48
CA GLU A 412 30.99 16.08 -4.68
C GLU A 412 31.59 15.34 -3.48
N LEU A 413 31.10 15.61 -2.26
CA LEU A 413 31.60 15.03 -1.00
C LEU A 413 33.07 15.41 -0.66
N SER A 414 33.63 16.44 -1.31
CA SER A 414 35.05 16.81 -1.17
C SER A 414 35.42 17.29 0.22
N PHE A 415 34.52 17.97 0.93
CA PHE A 415 34.79 18.45 2.28
C PHE A 415 34.71 17.30 3.30
N LEU A 416 33.78 16.38 3.10
CA LEU A 416 33.74 15.13 3.86
C LEU A 416 35.03 14.32 3.66
N ALA A 417 35.50 14.18 2.42
CA ALA A 417 36.71 13.44 2.09
C ALA A 417 37.97 13.95 2.79
N ARG A 418 38.10 15.29 2.92
CA ARG A 418 39.22 15.99 3.56
C ARG A 418 39.11 16.08 5.08
N SER A 419 37.97 15.70 5.65
CA SER A 419 37.72 15.81 7.08
C SER A 419 38.24 14.62 7.88
N GLU A 420 38.23 14.77 9.21
CA GLU A 420 38.42 13.67 10.16
C GLU A 420 37.32 12.61 10.10
N HIS A 421 36.18 12.91 9.46
CA HIS A 421 35.01 12.02 9.36
C HIS A 421 35.05 11.09 8.14
N ALA A 422 36.09 11.17 7.30
CA ALA A 422 36.23 10.37 6.09
C ALA A 422 36.08 8.86 6.34
N ASP A 423 36.61 8.36 7.46
CA ASP A 423 36.57 6.95 7.86
C ASP A 423 35.14 6.42 8.04
N LEU A 424 34.17 7.29 8.34
CA LEU A 424 32.76 6.90 8.51
C LEU A 424 32.14 6.38 7.21
N VAL A 425 32.67 6.77 6.05
CA VAL A 425 32.14 6.37 4.73
C VAL A 425 32.89 5.17 4.16
N MET A 426 34.11 4.88 4.63
CA MET A 426 35.03 3.91 4.00
C MET A 426 34.43 2.51 3.84
N ARG A 427 33.75 1.98 4.86
CA ARG A 427 33.09 0.66 4.75
C ARG A 427 31.90 0.64 3.77
N SER A 428 31.26 1.78 3.53
CA SER A 428 30.21 1.91 2.51
C SER A 428 30.84 2.05 1.13
N LEU A 429 31.89 2.88 1.00
CA LEU A 429 32.69 3.00 -0.20
C LEU A 429 33.21 1.65 -0.68
N GLU A 430 33.88 0.89 0.19
CA GLU A 430 34.37 -0.46 -0.12
C GLU A 430 33.25 -1.36 -0.63
N ARG A 431 32.10 -1.39 0.05
CA ARG A 431 30.96 -2.22 -0.34
C ARG A 431 30.40 -1.80 -1.69
N ARG A 432 30.31 -0.50 -1.97
CA ARG A 432 29.83 0.03 -3.26
C ARG A 432 30.85 -0.18 -4.37
N LEU A 433 32.16 -0.08 -4.09
CA LEU A 433 33.27 -0.44 -5.00
C LEU A 433 33.29 -1.94 -5.32
N ARG A 434 32.93 -2.80 -4.35
CA ARG A 434 32.74 -4.25 -4.58
C ARG A 434 31.51 -4.57 -5.42
N ARG A 435 30.45 -3.77 -5.27
CA ARG A 435 29.30 -3.71 -6.19
C ARG A 435 29.60 -2.85 -7.42
N GLY A 436 30.88 -2.52 -7.61
CA GLY A 436 31.49 -1.30 -8.16
C GLY A 436 30.69 -0.35 -9.01
N ASP A 437 30.02 0.48 -8.26
CA ASP A 437 29.76 1.85 -8.64
C ASP A 437 31.06 2.67 -8.85
N ALA A 438 32.24 2.07 -9.12
CA ALA A 438 33.53 2.73 -9.25
C ALA A 438 33.51 3.84 -10.31
N GLY A 439 32.89 3.65 -11.47
CA GLY A 439 32.77 4.72 -12.47
C GLY A 439 32.00 5.95 -11.94
N THR A 440 30.87 5.73 -11.27
CA THR A 440 30.04 6.80 -10.68
C THR A 440 30.67 7.39 -9.41
N LEU A 441 31.35 6.59 -8.61
CA LEU A 441 32.05 7.04 -7.41
C LEU A 441 33.28 7.85 -7.82
N LEU A 442 34.07 7.38 -8.78
CA LEU A 442 35.31 8.04 -9.19
C LEU A 442 35.05 9.20 -10.17
N SER A 443 33.83 9.43 -10.63
CA SER A 443 33.49 10.64 -11.40
C SER A 443 33.41 11.91 -10.53
N HIS A 444 33.28 11.76 -9.21
CA HIS A 444 33.24 12.88 -8.27
C HIS A 444 34.57 13.01 -7.51
N GLU A 445 35.01 14.24 -7.29
CA GLU A 445 36.31 14.57 -6.69
C GLU A 445 36.42 14.03 -5.26
N GLY A 446 35.43 14.26 -4.40
CA GLY A 446 35.50 13.83 -3.01
C GLY A 446 35.51 12.31 -2.83
N THR A 447 34.73 11.59 -3.62
CA THR A 447 34.75 10.11 -3.59
C THR A 447 36.00 9.52 -4.23
N ARG A 448 36.66 10.20 -5.19
CA ARG A 448 38.04 9.84 -5.62
C ARG A 448 39.04 10.00 -4.49
N GLU A 449 38.96 11.11 -3.75
CA GLU A 449 39.86 11.37 -2.63
C GLU A 449 39.64 10.37 -1.48
N LEU A 450 38.38 10.03 -1.17
CA LEU A 450 38.05 8.94 -0.26
C LEU A 450 38.60 7.59 -0.74
N ALA A 451 38.51 7.31 -2.05
CA ALA A 451 39.04 6.07 -2.61
C ALA A 451 40.56 6.01 -2.55
N ALA A 452 41.27 7.13 -2.77
CA ALA A 452 42.72 7.21 -2.60
C ALA A 452 43.14 6.93 -1.15
N ARG A 453 42.48 7.56 -0.17
CA ARG A 453 42.71 7.30 1.26
C ARG A 453 42.39 5.85 1.65
N TRP A 454 41.34 5.27 1.07
CA TRP A 454 40.98 3.87 1.29
C TRP A 454 42.05 2.91 0.74
N VAL A 455 42.58 3.18 -0.46
CA VAL A 455 43.68 2.42 -1.11
C VAL A 455 44.92 2.38 -0.22
N GLU A 456 45.25 3.49 0.42
CA GLU A 456 46.37 3.62 1.36
C GLU A 456 46.13 2.93 2.71
N SER A 457 44.88 2.55 3.03
CA SER A 457 44.56 1.85 4.28
C SER A 457 44.90 0.35 4.22
N ASP A 458 45.30 -0.22 5.36
CA ASP A 458 45.57 -1.67 5.52
C ASP A 458 44.32 -2.56 5.33
N SER A 459 43.13 -1.97 5.24
CA SER A 459 41.86 -2.70 5.10
C SER A 459 41.48 -3.05 3.65
N ALA A 460 42.18 -2.50 2.65
CA ALA A 460 41.88 -2.71 1.23
C ALA A 460 42.46 -4.03 0.70
N PRO A 461 41.66 -4.93 0.08
CA PRO A 461 42.19 -6.13 -0.58
C PRO A 461 43.17 -5.76 -1.71
N PRO A 462 44.27 -6.51 -1.91
CA PRO A 462 45.29 -6.21 -2.91
C PRO A 462 44.75 -6.05 -4.34
N GLU A 463 43.73 -6.83 -4.71
CA GLU A 463 43.16 -6.83 -6.06
C GLU A 463 42.33 -5.56 -6.32
N LEU A 464 41.50 -5.16 -5.35
CA LEU A 464 40.73 -3.91 -5.45
C LEU A 464 41.64 -2.68 -5.33
N ARG A 465 42.69 -2.76 -4.52
CA ARG A 465 43.70 -1.70 -4.40
C ARG A 465 44.33 -1.43 -5.76
N SER A 466 44.73 -2.48 -6.48
CA SER A 466 45.32 -2.38 -7.81
C SER A 466 44.35 -1.77 -8.82
N GLU A 467 43.09 -2.23 -8.84
CA GLU A 467 42.09 -1.72 -9.80
C GLU A 467 41.69 -0.27 -9.53
N VAL A 468 41.47 0.12 -8.26
CA VAL A 468 41.14 1.50 -7.91
C VAL A 468 42.33 2.42 -8.19
N THR A 469 43.56 1.97 -7.93
CA THR A 469 44.78 2.73 -8.28
C THR A 469 44.89 2.93 -9.78
N ARG A 470 44.61 1.89 -10.59
CA ARG A 470 44.56 1.99 -12.05
C ARG A 470 43.53 3.02 -12.51
N LEU A 471 42.30 2.97 -11.99
CA LEU A 471 41.20 3.87 -12.36
C LEU A 471 41.47 5.32 -11.93
N ILE A 472 42.02 5.55 -10.74
CA ILE A 472 42.46 6.89 -10.30
C ILE A 472 43.58 7.41 -11.20
N GLY A 473 44.55 6.56 -11.56
CA GLY A 473 45.67 6.93 -12.44
C GLY A 473 45.25 7.35 -13.85
N HIS A 474 44.21 6.73 -14.42
CA HIS A 474 43.66 7.13 -15.72
C HIS A 474 42.93 8.49 -15.68
N LEU A 475 42.39 8.87 -14.52
CA LEU A 475 41.70 10.15 -14.31
C LEU A 475 42.66 11.29 -13.93
N GLY A 476 43.91 10.98 -13.57
CA GLY A 476 44.95 11.94 -13.15
C GLY A 476 45.85 12.46 -14.28
N GLN A 477 45.69 11.98 -15.51
CA GLN A 477 46.32 12.58 -16.68
C GLN A 477 45.55 13.88 -17.01
N PRO A 478 46.20 15.06 -17.03
CA PRO A 478 45.54 16.24 -17.55
C PRO A 478 45.16 15.93 -19.00
N GLN A 479 43.90 16.17 -19.38
CA GLN A 479 43.57 16.32 -20.79
C GLN A 479 44.44 17.46 -21.30
N GLY A 480 45.56 17.10 -21.93
CA GLY A 480 46.40 18.05 -22.63
C GLY A 480 45.52 18.80 -23.61
N THR A 481 45.61 20.12 -23.56
CA THR A 481 45.14 21.05 -24.59
C THR A 481 45.98 20.89 -25.87
N GLY A 482 46.04 19.65 -26.37
CA GLY A 482 46.80 19.21 -27.53
C GLY A 482 46.09 18.00 -28.08
N GLY A 483 45.07 18.25 -28.90
CA GLY A 483 44.35 17.24 -29.66
C GLY A 483 43.97 17.85 -30.99
N ASP A 484 44.56 17.31 -32.04
CA ASP A 484 44.21 17.52 -33.44
C ASP A 484 42.69 17.61 -33.67
N GLU A 485 42.34 18.38 -34.68
CA GLU A 485 41.07 18.31 -35.39
C GLU A 485 40.83 16.89 -35.91
N SER A 486 40.21 16.02 -35.11
CA SER A 486 39.41 14.89 -35.59
C SER A 486 38.44 14.47 -34.49
N GLY A 487 37.16 14.79 -34.69
CA GLY A 487 36.08 14.27 -33.83
C GLY A 487 35.99 12.74 -33.88
N PRO A 488 35.20 12.13 -32.99
CA PRO A 488 35.05 10.67 -32.90
C PRO A 488 34.82 10.04 -34.28
N THR A 489 35.71 9.14 -34.68
CA THR A 489 35.77 8.55 -36.04
C THR A 489 34.96 7.26 -36.19
N GLY A 490 34.51 6.64 -35.08
CA GLY A 490 33.67 5.45 -35.09
C GLY A 490 32.16 5.76 -35.08
N PRO A 491 31.30 4.96 -35.74
CA PRO A 491 29.87 5.23 -35.90
C PRO A 491 29.08 5.32 -34.59
N PHE A 492 29.62 4.83 -33.47
CA PHE A 492 28.99 4.84 -32.15
C PHE A 492 29.82 5.47 -31.03
N GLU A 493 31.00 6.04 -31.33
CA GLU A 493 31.95 6.49 -30.31
C GLU A 493 31.40 7.56 -29.36
N ARG A 494 30.43 8.35 -29.84
CA ARG A 494 29.75 9.41 -29.09
C ARG A 494 28.81 8.94 -27.97
N TRP A 495 28.43 7.66 -27.93
CA TRP A 495 27.57 7.10 -26.89
C TRP A 495 28.34 6.18 -25.95
N GLU A 496 27.98 6.18 -24.68
CA GLU A 496 28.50 5.24 -23.70
C GLU A 496 27.76 3.89 -23.77
N PRO A 497 28.45 2.73 -23.71
CA PRO A 497 27.81 1.43 -23.67
C PRO A 497 26.78 1.29 -22.53
N SER A 498 25.62 0.72 -22.82
CA SER A 498 24.55 0.54 -21.84
C SER A 498 23.72 -0.71 -22.10
N ALA A 499 23.62 -1.57 -21.08
CA ALA A 499 22.78 -2.77 -21.09
C ALA A 499 21.35 -2.53 -20.57
N LYS A 500 20.97 -1.28 -20.27
CA LYS A 500 19.71 -0.95 -19.57
C LYS A 500 18.45 -1.52 -20.24
N LEU A 501 18.44 -1.60 -21.57
CA LEU A 501 17.28 -2.13 -22.31
C LEU A 501 17.06 -3.63 -22.04
N ALA A 502 18.12 -4.40 -21.73
CA ALA A 502 18.03 -5.84 -21.52
C ALA A 502 17.13 -6.24 -20.35
N PHE A 503 16.88 -5.35 -19.38
CA PHE A 503 16.00 -5.63 -18.22
C PHE A 503 14.54 -5.86 -18.60
N SER A 504 14.14 -5.42 -19.79
CA SER A 504 12.79 -5.64 -20.31
C SER A 504 12.55 -7.08 -20.74
N ALA A 505 13.62 -7.84 -21.05
CA ALA A 505 13.56 -9.22 -21.53
C ALA A 505 14.36 -10.21 -20.65
N SER A 506 15.08 -9.73 -19.65
CA SER A 506 15.89 -10.54 -18.75
C SER A 506 15.59 -10.20 -17.28
N PRO A 507 15.31 -11.19 -16.41
CA PRO A 507 15.22 -10.99 -14.97
C PRO A 507 16.62 -10.87 -14.33
N PHE A 508 17.68 -11.09 -15.12
CA PHE A 508 19.07 -10.91 -14.71
C PHE A 508 19.48 -9.47 -15.06
N GLY A 509 19.95 -8.71 -14.07
CA GLY A 509 20.35 -7.34 -14.34
C GLY A 509 20.87 -6.57 -13.13
N SER A 510 21.78 -5.66 -13.42
CA SER A 510 22.35 -4.68 -12.50
C SER A 510 22.23 -3.30 -13.13
N ASN A 511 21.75 -2.29 -12.40
CA ASN A 511 21.63 -0.89 -12.88
C ASN A 511 22.99 -0.19 -13.10
N ARG A 512 24.08 -0.96 -13.03
CA ARG A 512 25.45 -0.51 -13.07
C ARG A 512 25.86 -0.23 -14.52
N ARG A 513 26.59 0.85 -14.73
CA ARG A 513 27.15 1.21 -16.04
C ARG A 513 28.25 0.21 -16.40
N ILE A 514 28.29 -0.20 -17.67
CA ILE A 514 29.33 -1.06 -18.25
C ILE A 514 30.12 -0.17 -19.20
N SER A 515 31.42 0.02 -18.95
CA SER A 515 32.30 0.83 -19.81
C SER A 515 32.92 -0.01 -20.93
N ARG A 516 33.50 0.63 -21.95
CA ARG A 516 34.28 -0.08 -22.99
C ARG A 516 35.46 -0.87 -22.39
N ALA A 517 36.15 -0.28 -21.42
CA ALA A 517 37.24 -0.93 -20.70
C ALA A 517 36.79 -2.19 -19.93
N ASP A 518 35.55 -2.22 -19.43
CA ASP A 518 34.99 -3.41 -18.79
C ASP A 518 34.76 -4.54 -19.79
N ILE A 519 34.36 -4.21 -21.02
CA ILE A 519 34.16 -5.16 -22.13
C ILE A 519 35.50 -5.72 -22.59
N ASP A 520 36.51 -4.85 -22.74
CA ASP A 520 37.88 -5.25 -23.12
C ASP A 520 38.50 -6.18 -22.06
N ALA A 521 38.33 -5.84 -20.78
CA ALA A 521 38.80 -6.66 -19.67
C ALA A 521 38.06 -8.01 -19.59
N PHE A 522 36.75 -8.03 -19.88
CA PHE A 522 35.98 -9.26 -19.97
C PHE A 522 36.47 -10.16 -21.11
N ALA A 523 36.74 -9.60 -22.29
CA ALA A 523 37.31 -10.33 -23.42
C ALA A 523 38.73 -10.84 -23.14
N GLY A 524 39.59 -10.02 -22.52
CA GLY A 524 40.92 -10.42 -22.10
C GLY A 524 40.91 -11.58 -21.10
N ALA A 525 39.97 -11.58 -20.15
CA ALA A 525 39.83 -12.66 -19.18
C ALA A 525 39.43 -14.01 -19.81
N LEU A 526 38.60 -14.01 -20.85
CA LEU A 526 38.28 -15.22 -21.63
C LEU A 526 39.51 -15.78 -22.36
N ARG A 527 40.40 -14.90 -22.84
CA ARG A 527 41.67 -15.28 -23.47
C ARG A 527 42.76 -15.68 -22.47
N GLY A 528 42.59 -15.32 -21.19
CA GLY A 528 43.56 -15.55 -20.14
C GLY A 528 44.61 -14.44 -19.97
N ASP A 529 44.38 -13.27 -20.56
CA ASP A 529 45.29 -12.11 -20.56
C ASP A 529 45.32 -11.36 -19.20
N GLY A 530 44.42 -11.71 -18.27
CA GLY A 530 44.29 -11.04 -16.97
C GLY A 530 43.08 -11.53 -16.17
N PRO A 531 42.88 -11.00 -14.93
CA PRO A 531 41.73 -11.35 -14.11
C PRO A 531 40.44 -10.81 -14.73
N ALA A 532 39.33 -11.54 -14.55
CA ALA A 532 38.01 -11.09 -14.95
C ALA A 532 37.58 -9.82 -14.16
N PRO A 533 36.76 -8.94 -14.76
CA PRO A 533 36.24 -7.76 -14.07
C PRO A 533 35.45 -8.16 -12.81
N LEU A 534 35.65 -7.46 -11.69
CA LEU A 534 34.88 -7.63 -10.45
C LEU A 534 33.46 -7.03 -10.58
N LEU A 535 32.68 -7.53 -11.54
CA LEU A 535 31.42 -6.96 -12.02
C LEU A 535 30.30 -8.00 -12.09
N ASP A 536 29.10 -7.68 -11.62
CA ASP A 536 27.89 -8.45 -11.98
C ASP A 536 27.59 -8.20 -13.46
N LEU A 537 27.98 -9.17 -14.31
CA LEU A 537 27.85 -9.11 -15.77
C LEU A 537 26.57 -9.76 -16.27
N SER A 538 25.61 -10.02 -15.37
CA SER A 538 24.35 -10.69 -15.71
C SER A 538 23.51 -9.92 -16.74
N ALA A 539 23.71 -8.60 -16.86
CA ALA A 539 23.10 -7.77 -17.89
C ALA A 539 23.63 -8.05 -19.32
N LEU A 540 24.79 -8.70 -19.45
CA LEU A 540 25.38 -9.07 -20.75
C LEU A 540 24.84 -10.37 -21.32
N CYS A 541 24.09 -11.17 -20.55
CA CYS A 541 23.59 -12.48 -21.02
C CYS A 541 22.80 -12.37 -22.34
N LEU A 542 21.94 -11.35 -22.44
CA LEU A 542 21.11 -11.12 -23.61
C LEU A 542 21.93 -10.66 -24.83
N PRO A 543 22.75 -9.59 -24.78
CA PRO A 543 23.57 -9.22 -25.95
C PRO A 543 24.64 -10.26 -26.33
N LEU A 544 25.12 -11.08 -25.38
CA LEU A 544 26.09 -12.16 -25.68
C LEU A 544 25.46 -13.33 -26.45
N THR A 545 24.18 -13.62 -26.21
CA THR A 545 23.51 -14.80 -26.80
C THR A 545 22.45 -14.45 -27.84
N ARG A 546 21.82 -13.28 -27.75
CA ARG A 546 20.66 -12.85 -28.56
C ARG A 546 20.76 -11.36 -28.93
N PRO A 547 21.81 -10.93 -29.66
CA PRO A 547 21.98 -9.53 -30.06
C PRO A 547 20.78 -8.97 -30.84
N GLU A 548 20.08 -9.81 -31.60
CA GLU A 548 18.86 -9.45 -32.34
C GLU A 548 17.71 -8.99 -31.43
N VAL A 549 17.56 -9.62 -30.25
CA VAL A 549 16.56 -9.20 -29.25
C VAL A 549 16.93 -7.83 -28.69
N PHE A 550 18.22 -7.57 -28.53
CA PHE A 550 18.71 -6.30 -28.02
C PHE A 550 18.40 -5.13 -29.00
N LEU A 551 18.50 -5.37 -30.30
CA LEU A 551 18.04 -4.44 -31.34
C LEU A 551 16.53 -4.23 -31.30
N ALA A 552 15.74 -5.30 -31.16
CA ALA A 552 14.28 -5.18 -31.06
C ALA A 552 13.82 -4.30 -29.90
N LEU A 553 14.49 -4.42 -28.75
CA LEU A 553 14.23 -3.56 -27.59
C LEU A 553 14.58 -2.10 -27.90
N ALA A 554 15.68 -1.84 -28.62
CA ALA A 554 16.07 -0.49 -28.99
C ALA A 554 15.19 0.15 -30.08
N ALA A 555 14.59 -0.66 -30.95
CA ALA A 555 13.70 -0.21 -32.01
C ALA A 555 12.27 0.10 -31.54
N SER A 556 11.97 -0.05 -30.25
CA SER A 556 10.65 0.26 -29.69
C SER A 556 10.34 1.77 -29.80
N PRO A 557 9.13 2.19 -30.24
CA PRO A 557 8.78 3.59 -30.51
C PRO A 557 9.04 4.60 -29.39
N LEU A 558 8.96 4.17 -28.13
CA LEU A 558 9.14 5.04 -26.95
C LEU A 558 10.56 4.98 -26.36
N VAL A 559 11.49 4.28 -27.00
CA VAL A 559 12.91 4.25 -26.59
C VAL A 559 13.61 5.49 -27.14
N SER A 560 14.34 6.20 -26.28
CA SER A 560 15.04 7.41 -26.69
C SER A 560 16.24 7.09 -27.57
N ARG A 561 16.62 8.05 -28.42
CA ARG A 561 17.82 7.93 -29.27
C ARG A 561 19.09 7.66 -28.47
N ASP A 562 19.18 8.20 -27.24
CA ASP A 562 20.32 7.96 -26.36
C ASP A 562 20.34 6.54 -25.78
N GLN A 563 19.17 6.00 -25.44
CA GLN A 563 19.05 4.60 -25.00
C GLN A 563 19.41 3.63 -26.13
N ALA A 564 18.90 3.89 -27.34
CA ALA A 564 19.26 3.12 -28.53
C ALA A 564 20.76 3.25 -28.87
N GLY A 565 21.32 4.46 -28.73
CA GLY A 565 22.73 4.73 -28.98
C GLY A 565 23.67 4.03 -27.98
N GLY A 566 23.29 4.00 -26.69
CA GLY A 566 24.06 3.27 -25.68
C GLY A 566 23.99 1.74 -25.87
N ALA A 567 22.84 1.21 -26.30
CA ALA A 567 22.71 -0.20 -26.68
C ALA A 567 23.56 -0.55 -27.92
N ALA A 568 23.54 0.32 -28.93
CA ALA A 568 24.38 0.18 -30.12
C ALA A 568 25.87 0.19 -29.78
N SER A 569 26.31 1.13 -28.93
CA SER A 569 27.72 1.19 -28.51
C SER A 569 28.14 -0.05 -27.72
N LEU A 570 27.26 -0.62 -26.88
CA LEU A 570 27.57 -1.86 -26.16
C LEU A 570 27.79 -3.02 -27.14
N LEU A 571 26.86 -3.22 -28.06
CA LEU A 571 26.96 -4.32 -29.01
C LEU A 571 28.15 -4.17 -29.96
N ALA A 572 28.41 -2.97 -30.46
CA ALA A 572 29.58 -2.70 -31.31
C ALA A 572 30.88 -3.06 -30.60
N SER A 573 31.08 -2.60 -29.36
CA SER A 573 32.27 -2.94 -28.57
C SER A 573 32.39 -4.45 -28.29
N MET A 574 31.28 -5.17 -28.16
CA MET A 574 31.29 -6.63 -28.01
C MET A 574 31.67 -7.35 -29.31
N VAL A 575 31.19 -6.87 -30.46
CA VAL A 575 31.57 -7.39 -31.78
C VAL A 575 33.06 -7.15 -32.05
N ASP A 576 33.56 -5.95 -31.78
CA ASP A 576 34.97 -5.59 -31.96
C ASP A 576 35.91 -6.46 -31.10
N ASN A 577 35.43 -6.89 -29.92
CA ASN A 577 36.15 -7.79 -29.01
C ASN A 577 35.94 -9.29 -29.30
N GLY A 578 35.21 -9.66 -30.35
CA GLY A 578 34.93 -11.07 -30.67
C GLY A 578 34.04 -11.78 -29.66
N LEU A 579 33.27 -11.03 -28.86
CA LEU A 579 32.38 -11.58 -27.83
C LEU A 579 31.04 -12.07 -28.39
N CYS A 580 30.67 -11.67 -29.61
CA CYS A 580 29.47 -12.14 -30.30
C CYS A 580 29.84 -13.28 -31.26
N SER A 581 29.58 -14.53 -30.84
CA SER A 581 29.90 -15.72 -31.63
C SER A 581 28.74 -16.72 -31.65
N PRO A 582 28.51 -17.45 -32.76
CA PRO A 582 27.50 -18.51 -32.81
C PRO A 582 27.82 -19.69 -31.88
N ARG A 583 29.04 -19.74 -31.32
CA ARG A 583 29.46 -20.74 -30.32
C ARG A 583 29.18 -20.31 -28.88
N ASN A 584 28.58 -19.15 -28.67
CA ASN A 584 28.28 -18.68 -27.33
C ASN A 584 27.21 -19.56 -26.67
N VAL A 585 27.52 -20.03 -25.46
CA VAL A 585 26.63 -20.82 -24.62
C VAL A 585 26.60 -20.22 -23.22
N LEU A 586 25.40 -20.12 -22.67
CA LEU A 586 25.15 -19.77 -21.29
C LEU A 586 24.64 -21.03 -20.58
N TYR A 587 25.29 -21.45 -19.50
CA TYR A 587 24.86 -22.59 -18.70
C TYR A 587 24.83 -22.25 -17.22
N GLU A 588 24.11 -23.04 -16.44
CA GLU A 588 24.02 -22.88 -14.99
C GLU A 588 24.30 -24.19 -14.26
N PHE A 589 24.82 -24.10 -13.04
CA PHE A 589 24.96 -25.24 -12.14
C PHE A 589 24.75 -24.78 -10.69
N GLU A 590 24.32 -25.71 -9.84
CA GLU A 590 24.17 -25.46 -8.40
C GLU A 590 25.47 -25.72 -7.67
N SER A 591 25.78 -24.91 -6.66
CA SER A 591 26.87 -25.22 -5.75
C SER A 591 26.42 -25.14 -4.30
N ARG A 592 26.90 -26.11 -3.52
CA ARG A 592 26.69 -26.18 -2.07
C ARG A 592 27.55 -25.18 -1.29
N LYS A 593 28.55 -24.57 -1.94
CA LYS A 593 29.29 -23.45 -1.35
C LYS A 593 28.40 -22.20 -1.36
N ASP A 594 28.45 -21.44 -0.27
CA ASP A 594 27.78 -20.13 -0.22
C ASP A 594 28.58 -19.15 -1.06
N PHE A 595 28.04 -18.84 -2.24
CA PHE A 595 28.61 -17.88 -3.18
C PHE A 595 27.90 -16.54 -3.12
N SER A 596 27.19 -16.21 -2.03
CA SER A 596 26.58 -14.91 -1.84
C SER A 596 27.59 -13.76 -1.95
N TYR A 597 28.89 -14.01 -1.71
CA TYR A 597 29.98 -13.07 -1.94
C TYR A 597 30.30 -12.81 -3.43
N LEU A 598 29.89 -13.68 -4.37
CA LEU A 598 30.04 -13.43 -5.80
C LEU A 598 29.17 -12.24 -6.25
N SER A 599 28.12 -11.85 -5.51
CA SER A 599 27.46 -10.53 -5.72
C SER A 599 28.39 -9.33 -5.49
N ALA A 600 29.57 -9.55 -4.89
CA ALA A 600 30.62 -8.59 -4.58
C ALA A 600 31.97 -8.90 -5.25
N ARG A 601 32.12 -10.06 -5.94
CA ARG A 601 33.35 -10.51 -6.64
C ARG A 601 33.09 -11.54 -7.77
N PRO A 602 32.36 -11.25 -8.86
CA PRO A 602 32.33 -12.12 -10.02
C PRO A 602 33.72 -12.16 -10.67
N GLY A 603 34.16 -13.31 -11.15
CA GLY A 603 35.46 -13.44 -11.87
C GLY A 603 36.59 -14.18 -11.14
N GLN A 604 36.40 -14.61 -9.88
CA GLN A 604 37.38 -15.47 -9.20
C GLN A 604 37.16 -16.97 -9.42
N GLU A 605 35.96 -17.39 -9.85
CA GLU A 605 35.75 -18.76 -10.32
C GLU A 605 35.79 -18.79 -11.85
N ILE A 606 36.91 -19.29 -12.36
CA ILE A 606 37.10 -19.66 -13.75
C ILE A 606 36.81 -21.15 -13.83
N VAL A 607 35.90 -21.55 -14.72
CA VAL A 607 35.78 -22.96 -15.07
C VAL A 607 36.81 -23.19 -16.18
N GLU A 608 37.97 -23.71 -15.79
CA GLU A 608 39.01 -24.10 -16.74
C GLU A 608 38.49 -25.27 -17.59
N ARG A 609 38.62 -25.14 -18.91
CA ARG A 609 38.23 -26.14 -19.91
C ARG A 609 39.48 -26.60 -20.66
N GLU A 610 39.46 -27.79 -21.24
CA GLU A 610 40.58 -28.31 -22.05
C GLU A 610 40.94 -27.40 -23.24
N THR A 611 39.97 -26.62 -23.74
CA THR A 611 40.11 -25.75 -24.93
C THR A 611 39.96 -24.25 -24.63
N GLY A 612 39.94 -23.83 -23.35
CA GLY A 612 39.84 -22.42 -22.95
C GLY A 612 39.22 -22.20 -21.57
N ARG A 613 38.57 -21.07 -21.36
CA ARG A 613 37.99 -20.68 -20.06
C ARG A 613 36.53 -20.27 -20.19
N ASP A 614 35.72 -20.66 -19.21
CA ASP A 614 34.37 -20.12 -19.04
C ASP A 614 34.31 -19.18 -17.83
N LEU A 615 33.47 -18.14 -17.93
CA LEU A 615 33.38 -17.08 -16.92
C LEU A 615 32.00 -17.04 -16.25
N VAL A 616 31.99 -17.00 -14.92
CA VAL A 616 30.76 -16.81 -14.14
C VAL A 616 30.26 -15.38 -14.32
N LEU A 617 29.05 -15.22 -14.86
CA LEU A 617 28.37 -13.93 -15.05
C LEU A 617 27.54 -13.51 -13.84
N ALA A 618 26.98 -14.46 -13.08
CA ALA A 618 26.07 -14.19 -11.96
C ALA A 618 25.99 -15.34 -10.95
N ALA A 619 25.58 -15.02 -9.72
CA ALA A 619 25.26 -15.99 -8.66
C ALA A 619 23.90 -15.68 -8.03
N ARG A 620 23.06 -16.70 -7.75
CA ARG A 620 21.69 -16.55 -7.25
C ARG A 620 21.36 -17.50 -6.11
N GLY A 621 20.60 -17.02 -5.13
CA GLY A 621 20.10 -17.81 -4.00
C GLY A 621 21.02 -17.80 -2.76
N HIS A 622 20.57 -18.46 -1.70
CA HIS A 622 21.36 -18.73 -0.49
C HIS A 622 21.43 -20.25 -0.32
N ALA A 623 22.59 -20.83 -0.63
CA ALA A 623 23.00 -22.24 -0.43
C ALA A 623 21.86 -23.30 -0.52
N PRO A 624 21.74 -24.05 -1.63
CA PRO A 624 22.65 -24.04 -2.78
C PRO A 624 22.54 -22.74 -3.59
N THR A 625 23.69 -22.24 -4.07
CA THR A 625 23.76 -21.06 -4.92
C THR A 625 23.80 -21.51 -6.38
N THR A 626 22.92 -20.97 -7.23
CA THR A 626 22.96 -21.22 -8.69
C THR A 626 23.91 -20.23 -9.34
N LEU A 627 24.92 -20.74 -10.06
CA LEU A 627 25.88 -19.93 -10.82
C LEU A 627 25.50 -19.94 -12.29
N LEU A 628 25.58 -18.78 -12.94
CA LEU A 628 25.34 -18.60 -14.37
C LEU A 628 26.67 -18.32 -15.06
N VAL A 629 27.01 -19.11 -16.08
CA VAL A 629 28.35 -19.16 -16.69
C VAL A 629 28.26 -18.98 -18.20
N PHE A 630 29.16 -18.16 -18.73
CA PHE A 630 29.33 -17.90 -20.15
C PHE A 630 30.52 -18.66 -20.72
N SER A 631 30.31 -19.31 -21.85
CA SER A 631 31.31 -20.05 -22.62
C SER A 631 31.25 -19.67 -24.10
N GLN A 632 32.41 -19.59 -24.76
CA GLN A 632 32.52 -19.46 -26.23
C GLN A 632 32.85 -20.80 -26.92
N GLN A 633 32.79 -21.91 -26.19
CA GLN A 633 33.24 -23.23 -26.66
C GLN A 633 32.15 -24.01 -27.42
N GLY A 634 30.90 -23.52 -27.46
CA GLY A 634 29.79 -24.17 -28.16
C GLY A 634 29.07 -25.25 -27.36
N THR A 635 29.59 -25.67 -26.20
CA THR A 635 28.98 -26.70 -25.33
C THR A 635 29.12 -26.34 -23.86
N ALA A 636 28.17 -26.80 -23.03
CA ALA A 636 28.33 -26.81 -21.58
C ALA A 636 29.09 -28.09 -21.14
N PRO A 637 29.83 -28.07 -20.01
CA PRO A 637 30.31 -29.30 -19.38
C PRO A 637 29.13 -30.18 -18.94
N ASP A 638 29.34 -31.50 -18.79
CA ASP A 638 28.31 -32.37 -18.20
C ASP A 638 28.17 -32.09 -16.69
N GLU A 639 29.29 -31.84 -16.02
CA GLU A 639 29.37 -31.58 -14.58
C GLU A 639 30.43 -30.52 -14.28
N VAL A 640 30.14 -29.62 -13.34
CA VAL A 640 31.08 -28.65 -12.80
C VAL A 640 31.14 -28.80 -11.28
N ALA A 641 32.34 -29.05 -10.75
CA ALA A 641 32.58 -29.18 -9.31
C ALA A 641 31.64 -30.19 -8.58
N GLY A 642 31.29 -31.30 -9.23
CA GLY A 642 30.42 -32.32 -8.66
C GLY A 642 28.92 -32.00 -8.75
N SER A 643 28.52 -31.07 -9.63
CA SER A 643 27.13 -30.68 -9.84
C SER A 643 26.77 -30.58 -11.33
N PRO A 644 25.60 -31.09 -11.75
CA PRO A 644 25.23 -31.13 -13.16
C PRO A 644 25.04 -29.72 -13.72
N ALA A 645 25.62 -29.47 -14.90
CA ALA A 645 25.45 -28.20 -15.60
C ALA A 645 24.30 -28.29 -16.63
N ARG A 646 23.53 -27.20 -16.75
CA ARG A 646 22.35 -27.11 -17.62
C ARG A 646 22.46 -25.91 -18.54
N ILE A 647 22.30 -26.12 -19.84
CA ILE A 647 22.29 -25.03 -20.81
C ILE A 647 21.05 -24.16 -20.58
N ARG A 648 21.29 -22.86 -20.37
CA ARG A 648 20.26 -21.85 -20.19
C ARG A 648 19.92 -21.13 -21.49
N ALA A 649 20.94 -20.81 -22.30
CA ALA A 649 20.76 -20.16 -23.59
C ALA A 649 21.92 -20.48 -24.53
N THR A 650 21.64 -20.50 -25.82
CA THR A 650 22.64 -20.58 -26.89
C THR A 650 22.55 -19.36 -27.78
N ALA A 651 23.66 -19.06 -28.46
CA ALA A 651 23.73 -18.00 -29.46
C ALA A 651 22.62 -18.10 -30.51
N GLY A 652 22.06 -16.96 -30.90
CA GLY A 652 21.19 -16.82 -32.05
C GLY A 652 21.94 -17.09 -33.36
N THR A 653 21.18 -17.22 -34.44
CA THR A 653 21.72 -17.44 -35.79
C THR A 653 22.05 -16.12 -36.51
N VAL A 654 21.73 -14.98 -35.91
CA VAL A 654 21.93 -13.65 -36.50
C VAL A 654 23.35 -13.17 -36.15
N PRO A 655 24.21 -12.86 -37.15
CA PRO A 655 25.56 -12.36 -36.89
C PRO A 655 25.52 -10.99 -36.18
N GLY A 656 26.44 -10.78 -35.22
CA GLY A 656 26.51 -9.53 -34.47
C GLY A 656 26.75 -8.31 -35.37
N GLU A 657 27.56 -8.46 -36.41
CA GLU A 657 27.86 -7.41 -37.40
C GLU A 657 26.60 -6.94 -38.14
N ALA A 658 25.69 -7.88 -38.47
CA ALA A 658 24.42 -7.56 -39.12
C ALA A 658 23.50 -6.73 -38.21
N VAL A 659 23.51 -7.04 -36.90
CA VAL A 659 22.75 -6.29 -35.89
C VAL A 659 23.37 -4.90 -35.67
N VAL A 660 24.70 -4.79 -35.64
CA VAL A 660 25.41 -3.51 -35.57
C VAL A 660 25.09 -2.62 -36.77
N ALA A 661 25.06 -3.17 -37.98
CA ALA A 661 24.66 -2.43 -39.19
C ALA A 661 23.20 -1.94 -39.11
N ALA A 662 22.28 -2.75 -38.57
CA ALA A 662 20.91 -2.34 -38.33
C ALA A 662 20.80 -1.21 -37.29
N PHE A 663 21.59 -1.25 -36.21
CA PHE A 663 21.67 -0.14 -35.25
C PHE A 663 22.11 1.19 -35.88
N GLN A 664 23.04 1.17 -36.85
CA GLN A 664 23.43 2.39 -37.57
C GLN A 664 22.24 3.00 -38.31
N GLN A 665 21.44 2.17 -38.98
CA GLN A 665 20.24 2.61 -39.67
C GLN A 665 19.17 3.11 -38.69
N LEU A 666 18.95 2.43 -37.56
CA LEU A 666 18.01 2.84 -36.53
C LEU A 666 18.37 4.22 -35.98
N LEU A 667 19.65 4.48 -35.73
CA LEU A 667 20.12 5.77 -35.23
C LEU A 667 20.12 6.86 -36.30
N ALA A 668 20.15 6.50 -37.58
CA ALA A 668 20.06 7.43 -38.71
C ALA A 668 18.61 7.84 -39.02
N ARG A 669 17.69 6.87 -39.06
CA ARG A 669 16.28 7.05 -39.47
C ARG A 669 15.32 7.30 -38.31
N GLY A 670 15.65 6.84 -37.10
CA GLY A 670 14.73 6.78 -35.96
C GLY A 670 14.00 5.45 -35.87
N ALA A 671 13.23 5.25 -34.79
CA ALA A 671 12.42 4.05 -34.60
C ALA A 671 11.34 3.92 -35.70
N PRO A 672 10.98 2.69 -36.09
CA PRO A 672 9.89 2.46 -37.04
C PRO A 672 8.58 3.10 -36.58
N PRO A 673 7.74 3.58 -37.51
CA PRO A 673 6.48 4.23 -37.17
C PRO A 673 5.52 3.27 -36.46
N TRP A 674 4.77 3.79 -35.50
CA TRP A 674 3.77 3.02 -34.75
C TRP A 674 2.60 2.58 -35.65
N ASP A 675 2.32 1.27 -35.68
CA ASP A 675 1.21 0.69 -36.43
C ASP A 675 0.27 -0.13 -35.50
N PRO A 676 -0.90 0.43 -35.13
CA PRO A 676 -1.91 -0.27 -34.33
C PRO A 676 -2.44 -1.56 -34.97
N ALA A 677 -2.41 -1.69 -36.31
CA ALA A 677 -2.90 -2.88 -36.99
C ALA A 677 -2.03 -4.11 -36.70
N ARG A 678 -0.71 -3.92 -36.52
CA ARG A 678 0.20 -4.99 -36.12
C ARG A 678 -0.04 -5.47 -34.70
N ALA A 679 -0.36 -4.55 -33.79
CA ALA A 679 -0.78 -4.91 -32.43
C ALA A 679 -2.11 -5.67 -32.42
N ALA A 680 -3.07 -5.25 -33.26
CA ALA A 680 -4.33 -5.97 -33.43
C ALA A 680 -4.13 -7.37 -34.00
N ARG A 681 -3.23 -7.50 -34.98
CA ARG A 681 -2.88 -8.79 -35.55
C ARG A 681 -2.21 -9.72 -34.54
N LEU A 682 -1.29 -9.20 -33.71
CA LEU A 682 -0.67 -9.95 -32.62
C LEU A 682 -1.72 -10.41 -31.60
N ALA A 683 -2.65 -9.53 -31.22
CA ALA A 683 -3.76 -9.87 -30.32
C ALA A 683 -4.64 -10.99 -30.88
N GLU A 684 -5.05 -10.89 -32.14
CA GLU A 684 -5.83 -11.93 -32.82
C GLU A 684 -5.08 -13.27 -32.90
N GLY A 685 -3.79 -13.23 -33.28
CA GLY A 685 -3.00 -14.43 -33.49
C GLY A 685 -2.62 -15.18 -32.21
N THR A 686 -2.50 -14.44 -31.10
CA THR A 686 -2.10 -14.98 -29.79
C THR A 686 -3.24 -15.18 -28.80
N GLY A 687 -4.38 -14.49 -29.00
CA GLY A 687 -5.45 -14.37 -28.03
C GLY A 687 -5.13 -13.43 -26.86
N TRP A 688 -4.01 -12.71 -26.91
CA TRP A 688 -3.68 -11.67 -25.93
C TRP A 688 -4.63 -10.48 -26.06
N SER A 689 -4.73 -9.67 -25.02
CA SER A 689 -5.50 -8.44 -25.11
C SER A 689 -4.83 -7.42 -26.04
N GLN A 690 -5.65 -6.54 -26.62
CA GLN A 690 -5.15 -5.45 -27.46
C GLN A 690 -4.11 -4.60 -26.73
N THR A 691 -4.33 -4.33 -25.44
CA THR A 691 -3.41 -3.54 -24.61
C THR A 691 -2.08 -4.26 -24.40
N ALA A 692 -2.09 -5.57 -24.12
CA ALA A 692 -0.88 -6.36 -23.93
C ALA A 692 -0.06 -6.47 -25.22
N SER A 693 -0.72 -6.76 -26.35
CA SER A 693 -0.08 -6.81 -27.66
C SER A 693 0.49 -5.46 -28.08
N SER A 694 -0.23 -4.37 -27.78
CA SER A 694 0.27 -3.03 -28.08
C SER A 694 1.48 -2.68 -27.21
N LEU A 695 1.44 -2.99 -25.91
CA LEU A 695 2.55 -2.75 -25.00
C LEU A 695 3.79 -3.57 -25.38
N MET A 696 3.61 -4.83 -25.81
CA MET A 696 4.67 -5.71 -26.31
C MET A 696 5.45 -5.08 -27.48
N LEU A 697 4.75 -4.39 -28.39
CA LEU A 697 5.36 -3.77 -29.57
C LEU A 697 5.82 -2.32 -29.34
N ALA A 698 5.18 -1.59 -28.42
CA ALA A 698 5.44 -0.18 -28.19
C ALA A 698 6.56 0.10 -27.17
N ALA A 699 6.54 -0.63 -26.04
CA ALA A 699 7.49 -0.45 -24.94
C ALA A 699 7.37 -1.58 -23.91
N LEU A 700 8.25 -2.57 -23.97
CA LEU A 700 8.27 -3.64 -22.97
C LEU A 700 8.59 -3.09 -21.56
N PRO A 701 7.87 -3.52 -20.51
CA PRO A 701 8.12 -3.07 -19.16
C PRO A 701 9.38 -3.70 -18.54
N ASP A 702 10.08 -2.96 -17.68
CA ASP A 702 11.16 -3.48 -16.83
C ASP A 702 10.61 -4.59 -15.90
N ARG A 703 11.32 -5.73 -15.84
CA ARG A 703 10.92 -6.94 -15.13
C ARG A 703 11.51 -7.05 -13.70
N ARG A 704 12.28 -6.06 -13.21
CA ARG A 704 12.92 -6.13 -11.88
C ARG A 704 11.91 -6.22 -10.72
N PRO A 705 12.13 -7.11 -9.74
CA PRO A 705 11.29 -7.20 -8.55
C PRO A 705 11.57 -6.01 -7.64
N TYR A 706 10.55 -5.19 -7.38
CA TYR A 706 10.52 -4.19 -6.31
C TYR A 706 11.36 -2.92 -6.53
N ARG A 707 11.01 -2.14 -7.57
CA ARG A 707 11.09 -0.67 -7.50
C ARG A 707 10.14 -0.05 -8.51
N ASP A 708 9.42 0.98 -8.09
CA ASP A 708 8.62 1.87 -8.95
C ASP A 708 9.54 2.70 -9.87
N GLU A 709 10.39 2.04 -10.66
CA GLU A 709 11.20 2.65 -11.72
C GLU A 709 10.59 2.31 -13.08
N ASN A 710 9.38 2.81 -13.33
CA ASN A 710 9.04 3.48 -14.60
C ASN A 710 7.67 4.18 -14.52
N PRO A 711 7.51 5.25 -13.71
CA PRO A 711 6.35 6.15 -13.83
C PRO A 711 6.52 7.16 -14.98
N GLY A 712 7.69 7.24 -15.62
CA GLY A 712 8.06 8.32 -16.54
C GLY A 712 7.41 8.29 -17.93
N PHE A 713 6.68 7.23 -18.29
CA PHE A 713 6.07 7.09 -19.63
C PHE A 713 4.62 6.58 -19.60
N GLU A 714 3.98 6.50 -18.43
CA GLU A 714 2.63 5.92 -18.33
C GLU A 714 1.60 6.73 -19.12
N LYS A 715 1.79 8.05 -19.20
CA LYS A 715 0.90 8.92 -19.98
C LYS A 715 1.13 8.73 -21.48
N GLU A 716 2.38 8.74 -21.91
CA GLU A 716 2.84 8.60 -23.29
C GLU A 716 2.45 7.23 -23.85
N ILE A 717 2.59 6.16 -23.07
CA ILE A 717 2.15 4.81 -23.45
C ILE A 717 0.63 4.77 -23.59
N ARG A 718 -0.13 5.37 -22.66
CA ARG A 718 -1.60 5.39 -22.76
C ARG A 718 -2.10 6.19 -23.97
N GLU A 719 -1.43 7.29 -24.29
CA GLU A 719 -1.72 8.10 -25.48
C GLU A 719 -1.39 7.36 -26.77
N LEU A 720 -0.24 6.67 -26.83
CA LEU A 720 0.19 5.90 -28.01
C LEU A 720 -0.69 4.65 -28.25
N VAL A 721 -1.05 3.94 -27.18
CA VAL A 721 -1.80 2.68 -27.24
C VAL A 721 -3.33 2.89 -27.21
N GLY A 722 -3.82 4.02 -26.67
CA GLY A 722 -5.24 4.30 -26.54
C GLY A 722 -5.93 3.48 -25.44
N CYS A 723 -5.31 3.34 -24.26
CA CYS A 723 -5.83 2.53 -23.16
C CYS A 723 -6.03 3.30 -21.84
N THR A 724 -6.86 2.75 -20.95
CA THR A 724 -7.04 3.26 -19.58
C THR A 724 -5.87 2.87 -18.68
N ALA A 725 -5.67 3.59 -17.56
CA ALA A 725 -4.65 3.23 -16.57
C ALA A 725 -4.82 1.81 -16.00
N ALA A 726 -6.07 1.35 -15.83
CA ALA A 726 -6.36 0.00 -15.37
C ALA A 726 -5.95 -1.06 -16.39
N GLN A 727 -6.22 -0.82 -17.68
CA GLN A 727 -5.82 -1.72 -18.76
C GLN A 727 -4.29 -1.78 -18.88
N LEU A 728 -3.63 -0.62 -18.87
CA LEU A 728 -2.16 -0.58 -18.92
C LEU A 728 -1.52 -1.33 -17.73
N ALA A 729 -2.05 -1.16 -16.52
CA ALA A 729 -1.57 -1.89 -15.35
C ALA A 729 -1.73 -3.42 -15.49
N SER A 730 -2.87 -3.87 -16.02
CA SER A 730 -3.16 -5.28 -16.28
C SER A 730 -2.25 -5.87 -17.36
N ALA A 731 -2.11 -5.19 -18.50
CA ALA A 731 -1.20 -5.56 -19.58
C ALA A 731 0.27 -5.62 -19.14
N ARG A 732 0.72 -4.61 -18.36
CA ARG A 732 2.06 -4.58 -17.79
C ARG A 732 2.30 -5.77 -16.89
N ARG A 733 1.34 -6.11 -16.02
CA ARG A 733 1.42 -7.29 -15.16
C ARG A 733 1.52 -8.55 -15.99
N PHE A 734 0.64 -8.74 -16.97
CA PHE A 734 0.65 -9.91 -17.86
C PHE A 734 2.02 -10.11 -18.51
N LEU A 735 2.61 -9.05 -19.08
CA LEU A 735 3.92 -9.13 -19.73
C LEU A 735 5.05 -9.38 -18.73
N ILE A 736 5.11 -8.66 -17.60
CA ILE A 736 6.11 -8.89 -16.53
C ILE A 736 6.03 -10.31 -16.01
N ASP A 737 4.81 -10.80 -15.87
CA ASP A 737 4.62 -12.16 -15.44
C ASP A 737 5.13 -13.08 -16.58
N LEU A 738 4.75 -12.94 -17.85
CA LEU A 738 5.03 -13.89 -18.96
C LEU A 738 6.37 -14.64 -18.85
N ASP A 739 6.37 -15.96 -19.07
CA ASP A 739 7.60 -16.77 -18.98
C ASP A 739 8.75 -16.11 -19.75
N THR A 740 9.91 -15.97 -19.09
CA THR A 740 11.02 -15.16 -19.63
C THR A 740 11.56 -15.78 -20.91
N ASP A 741 11.68 -17.12 -20.94
CA ASP A 741 12.27 -17.78 -22.09
C ASP A 741 11.33 -17.73 -23.29
N LEU A 742 10.03 -17.87 -23.05
CA LEU A 742 9.00 -17.65 -24.07
C LEU A 742 9.03 -16.21 -24.60
N LEU A 743 9.13 -15.20 -23.72
CA LEU A 743 9.25 -13.80 -24.14
C LEU A 743 10.47 -13.61 -25.04
N VAL A 744 11.63 -14.13 -24.66
CA VAL A 744 12.85 -14.06 -25.47
C VAL A 744 12.66 -14.81 -26.80
N ARG A 745 12.06 -15.99 -26.83
CA ARG A 745 11.79 -16.73 -28.08
C ARG A 745 10.85 -15.98 -29.02
N LEU A 746 9.81 -15.33 -28.48
CA LEU A 746 8.93 -14.45 -29.26
C LEU A 746 9.73 -13.29 -29.86
N LEU A 747 10.55 -12.61 -29.06
CA LEU A 747 11.39 -11.52 -29.55
C LEU A 747 12.42 -12.00 -30.59
N VAL A 748 13.04 -13.15 -30.40
CA VAL A 748 13.96 -13.76 -31.39
C VAL A 748 13.24 -14.02 -32.70
N ALA A 749 12.03 -14.56 -32.67
CA ALA A 749 11.24 -14.81 -33.87
C ALA A 749 10.87 -13.52 -34.59
N GLY A 750 10.42 -12.50 -33.85
CA GLY A 750 10.09 -11.20 -34.40
C GLY A 750 11.31 -10.40 -34.88
N ALA A 751 12.49 -10.67 -34.33
CA ALA A 751 13.73 -9.95 -34.63
C ALA A 751 14.70 -10.71 -35.56
N ARG A 752 14.25 -11.81 -36.16
CA ARG A 752 15.10 -12.69 -36.99
C ARG A 752 15.75 -11.95 -38.17
N ASP A 753 15.08 -10.93 -38.70
CA ASP A 753 15.59 -10.03 -39.72
C ASP A 753 15.85 -8.63 -39.13
N PRO A 754 17.11 -8.30 -38.78
CA PRO A 754 17.47 -7.01 -38.20
C PRO A 754 17.10 -5.80 -39.07
N GLN A 755 17.12 -5.93 -40.40
CA GLN A 755 16.77 -4.83 -41.30
C GLN A 755 15.27 -4.55 -41.22
N ARG A 756 14.46 -5.60 -41.28
CA ARG A 756 13.01 -5.48 -41.12
C ARG A 756 12.60 -4.90 -39.77
N VAL A 757 13.32 -5.23 -38.69
CA VAL A 757 13.07 -4.63 -37.36
C VAL A 757 13.21 -3.11 -37.39
N VAL A 758 14.18 -2.58 -38.14
CA VAL A 758 14.45 -1.14 -38.20
C VAL A 758 13.50 -0.43 -39.17
N GLU A 759 13.10 -1.10 -40.26
CA GLU A 759 12.22 -0.51 -41.27
C GLU A 759 10.73 -0.60 -40.92
N GLU A 760 10.30 -1.76 -40.43
CA GLU A 760 8.90 -2.08 -40.19
C GLU A 760 8.59 -2.36 -38.70
N GLY A 761 9.58 -2.74 -37.89
CA GLY A 761 9.40 -3.27 -36.54
C GLY A 761 9.27 -4.81 -36.50
N LEU A 762 9.05 -5.38 -35.31
CA LEU A 762 9.02 -6.84 -35.06
C LEU A 762 8.06 -7.63 -35.98
N ASP A 763 8.51 -8.78 -36.50
CA ASP A 763 7.68 -9.69 -37.29
C ASP A 763 6.61 -10.39 -36.44
N VAL A 764 5.41 -9.81 -36.45
CA VAL A 764 4.24 -10.31 -35.71
C VAL A 764 3.82 -11.71 -36.14
N GLU A 765 3.94 -12.10 -37.41
CA GLU A 765 3.54 -13.45 -37.85
C GLU A 765 4.50 -14.51 -37.31
N ALA A 766 5.80 -14.22 -37.28
CA ALA A 766 6.79 -15.10 -36.69
C ALA A 766 6.57 -15.25 -35.17
N MET A 767 6.23 -14.16 -34.48
CA MET A 767 5.86 -14.19 -33.06
C MET A 767 4.60 -15.04 -32.82
N ILE A 768 3.56 -14.88 -33.65
CA ILE A 768 2.32 -15.67 -33.57
C ILE A 768 2.62 -17.15 -33.78
N ALA A 769 3.48 -17.50 -34.73
CA ALA A 769 3.86 -18.89 -35.00
C ALA A 769 4.53 -19.54 -33.78
N VAL A 770 5.48 -18.84 -33.14
CA VAL A 770 6.14 -19.32 -31.91
C VAL A 770 5.16 -19.46 -30.76
N TRP A 771 4.30 -18.45 -30.56
CA TRP A 771 3.25 -18.53 -29.55
C TRP A 771 2.38 -19.76 -29.76
N ARG A 772 1.85 -19.99 -30.97
CA ARG A 772 0.97 -21.12 -31.28
C ARG A 772 1.65 -22.48 -31.10
N SER A 773 2.94 -22.60 -31.43
CA SER A 773 3.67 -23.86 -31.24
C SER A 773 3.90 -24.19 -29.77
N GLU A 774 3.98 -23.18 -28.89
CA GLU A 774 4.31 -23.35 -27.47
C GLU A 774 3.10 -23.16 -26.53
N SER A 775 1.99 -22.64 -27.04
CA SER A 775 0.78 -22.32 -26.28
C SER A 775 -0.17 -23.51 -26.10
N GLY A 776 0.18 -24.71 -26.60
CA GLY A 776 -0.72 -25.87 -26.70
C GLY A 776 -1.50 -26.23 -25.42
N ASN A 777 -1.00 -25.85 -24.24
CA ASN A 777 -1.66 -26.03 -22.94
C ASN A 777 -1.83 -24.73 -22.10
N ARG A 778 -1.48 -23.56 -22.65
CA ARG A 778 -1.51 -22.29 -21.91
C ARG A 778 -2.89 -21.66 -21.96
N VAL A 779 -3.47 -21.44 -20.78
CA VAL A 779 -4.75 -20.75 -20.64
C VAL A 779 -4.53 -19.25 -20.46
N LEU A 780 -5.23 -18.45 -21.27
CA LEU A 780 -5.28 -17.00 -21.11
C LEU A 780 -6.51 -16.59 -20.31
N ILE A 781 -6.29 -15.84 -19.24
CA ILE A 781 -7.36 -15.25 -18.45
C ILE A 781 -7.68 -13.88 -19.06
N PRO A 782 -8.96 -13.58 -19.38
CA PRO A 782 -9.35 -12.30 -19.96
C PRO A 782 -8.90 -11.10 -19.11
N GLU A 783 -8.49 -10.02 -19.76
CA GLU A 783 -7.99 -8.81 -19.09
C GLU A 783 -9.03 -8.21 -18.14
N GLU A 784 -10.32 -8.29 -18.50
CA GLU A 784 -11.44 -7.84 -17.68
C GLU A 784 -11.55 -8.63 -16.39
N ALA A 785 -11.30 -9.95 -16.44
CA ALA A 785 -11.30 -10.79 -15.25
C ALA A 785 -10.12 -10.47 -14.33
N LEU A 786 -8.93 -10.20 -14.89
CA LEU A 786 -7.77 -9.75 -14.13
C LEU A 786 -8.04 -8.40 -13.43
N ALA A 787 -8.62 -7.43 -14.15
CA ALA A 787 -8.92 -6.11 -13.63
C ALA A 787 -10.04 -6.11 -12.56
N GLU A 788 -11.07 -6.95 -12.71
CA GLU A 788 -12.09 -7.12 -11.67
C GLU A 788 -11.55 -7.90 -10.46
N ALA A 789 -10.62 -8.83 -10.65
CA ALA A 789 -9.92 -9.50 -9.55
C ALA A 789 -9.07 -8.51 -8.74
N ASP A 790 -8.38 -7.56 -9.37
CA ASP A 790 -7.63 -6.53 -8.65
C ASP A 790 -8.51 -5.65 -7.75
N LYS A 791 -9.78 -5.44 -8.13
CA LYS A 791 -10.76 -4.72 -7.30
C LYS A 791 -11.30 -5.60 -6.16
N ALA A 792 -11.33 -6.91 -6.38
CA ALA A 792 -11.92 -7.87 -5.47
C ALA A 792 -10.94 -8.41 -4.39
N PHE A 793 -9.64 -8.14 -4.48
CA PHE A 793 -8.63 -8.65 -3.54
C PHE A 793 -7.87 -7.53 -2.80
N ARG A 794 -7.29 -7.83 -1.63
CA ARG A 794 -6.45 -6.89 -0.82
C ARG A 794 -5.05 -6.71 -1.40
N ALA A 795 -4.53 -7.76 -2.02
CA ALA A 795 -3.36 -7.73 -2.89
C ALA A 795 -3.86 -7.77 -4.35
N PRO A 796 -3.04 -7.45 -5.36
CA PRO A 796 -3.46 -7.48 -6.76
C PRO A 796 -3.97 -8.88 -7.15
N GLY A 797 -5.30 -9.06 -7.17
CA GLY A 797 -5.96 -10.34 -7.47
C GLY A 797 -5.70 -10.85 -8.88
N GLY A 798 -5.41 -9.96 -9.83
CA GLY A 798 -4.97 -10.33 -11.18
C GLY A 798 -3.67 -11.13 -11.16
N HIS A 799 -2.75 -10.82 -10.24
CA HIS A 799 -1.51 -11.59 -10.10
C HIS A 799 -1.75 -13.02 -9.57
N GLU A 800 -2.74 -13.21 -8.70
CA GLU A 800 -3.14 -14.56 -8.24
C GLU A 800 -3.70 -15.39 -9.41
N LEU A 801 -4.53 -14.78 -10.26
CA LEU A 801 -5.08 -15.43 -11.44
C LEU A 801 -4.01 -15.76 -12.49
N LEU A 802 -3.08 -14.84 -12.76
CA LEU A 802 -1.96 -15.12 -13.66
C LEU A 802 -1.05 -16.23 -13.13
N ARG A 803 -0.89 -16.34 -11.80
CA ARG A 803 -0.16 -17.47 -11.18
C ARG A 803 -0.86 -18.80 -11.43
N LEU A 804 -2.18 -18.84 -11.26
CA LEU A 804 -3.00 -20.01 -11.55
C LEU A 804 -2.89 -20.44 -13.03
N ALA A 805 -2.81 -19.47 -13.96
CA ALA A 805 -2.66 -19.75 -15.38
C ALA A 805 -1.27 -20.30 -15.78
N ARG A 806 -0.21 -20.01 -15.00
CA ARG A 806 1.17 -20.45 -15.28
C ARG A 806 1.49 -21.85 -14.80
N GLY A 807 0.95 -22.23 -13.64
CA GLY A 807 1.42 -23.42 -12.92
C GLY A 807 0.99 -24.71 -13.60
N GLU A 808 1.93 -25.65 -13.74
CA GLU A 808 1.57 -27.05 -13.94
C GLU A 808 0.98 -27.61 -12.63
N GLU A 809 1.58 -27.28 -11.49
CA GLU A 809 1.12 -27.66 -10.15
C GLU A 809 0.19 -26.63 -9.50
N VAL A 810 -0.83 -27.12 -8.77
CA VAL A 810 -1.80 -26.30 -8.03
C VAL A 810 -1.43 -26.27 -6.55
N GLU A 811 -1.30 -25.06 -5.99
CA GLU A 811 -1.07 -24.87 -4.56
C GLU A 811 -2.35 -24.42 -3.84
N PRO A 812 -2.60 -24.84 -2.58
CA PRO A 812 -3.71 -24.37 -1.75
C PRO A 812 -3.89 -22.86 -1.73
N ARG A 813 -2.83 -22.06 -1.70
CA ARG A 813 -2.94 -20.60 -1.67
C ARG A 813 -3.71 -20.01 -2.86
N MET A 814 -3.81 -20.73 -3.98
CA MET A 814 -4.52 -20.32 -5.19
C MET A 814 -6.03 -20.50 -5.10
N THR A 815 -6.55 -21.22 -4.09
CA THR A 815 -7.97 -21.58 -3.96
C THR A 815 -8.90 -20.36 -3.95
N SER A 816 -8.48 -19.26 -3.31
CA SER A 816 -9.26 -18.02 -3.31
C SER A 816 -9.47 -17.44 -4.71
N GLY A 817 -8.42 -17.48 -5.56
CA GLY A 817 -8.50 -17.06 -6.96
C GLY A 817 -9.34 -18.02 -7.81
N MET A 818 -9.19 -19.33 -7.58
CA MET A 818 -9.98 -20.37 -8.27
C MET A 818 -11.48 -20.25 -7.97
N LEU A 819 -11.85 -20.10 -6.70
CA LEU A 819 -13.25 -19.91 -6.29
C LEU A 819 -13.81 -18.61 -6.87
N TRP A 820 -13.02 -17.53 -6.85
CA TRP A 820 -13.43 -16.27 -7.45
C TRP A 820 -13.73 -16.46 -8.94
N LEU A 821 -12.80 -17.06 -9.68
CA LEU A 821 -12.98 -17.29 -11.11
C LEU A 821 -14.20 -18.20 -11.40
N ALA A 822 -14.38 -19.27 -10.63
CA ALA A 822 -15.51 -20.21 -10.80
C ALA A 822 -16.88 -19.51 -10.73
N HIS A 823 -17.01 -18.53 -9.84
CA HIS A 823 -18.24 -17.77 -9.63
C HIS A 823 -18.41 -16.57 -10.57
N HIS A 824 -17.36 -16.15 -11.27
CA HIS A 824 -17.39 -15.01 -12.20
C HIS A 824 -17.49 -15.42 -13.68
N LEU A 825 -17.08 -16.66 -14.02
CA LEU A 825 -17.22 -17.17 -15.38
C LEU A 825 -18.68 -17.47 -15.72
N GLU A 826 -19.15 -16.95 -16.86
CA GLU A 826 -20.39 -17.38 -17.49
C GLU A 826 -20.35 -18.89 -17.76
N ARG A 827 -21.47 -19.60 -17.64
CA ARG A 827 -21.53 -21.06 -17.78
C ARG A 827 -21.09 -21.56 -19.16
N SER A 828 -21.17 -20.73 -20.20
CA SER A 828 -20.74 -21.05 -21.56
C SER A 828 -19.23 -20.85 -21.77
N ASN A 829 -18.53 -20.29 -20.78
CA ASN A 829 -17.14 -19.89 -20.94
C ASN A 829 -16.19 -21.11 -21.05
N PRO A 830 -15.33 -21.16 -22.08
CA PRO A 830 -14.45 -22.31 -22.33
C PRO A 830 -13.37 -22.53 -21.26
N LEU A 831 -13.16 -21.57 -20.35
CA LEU A 831 -12.22 -21.73 -19.22
C LEU A 831 -12.75 -22.63 -18.10
N ARG A 832 -14.06 -22.91 -18.06
CA ARG A 832 -14.66 -23.66 -16.95
C ARG A 832 -14.16 -25.10 -16.84
N PRO A 833 -14.06 -25.91 -17.92
CA PRO A 833 -13.53 -27.26 -17.82
C PRO A 833 -12.06 -27.30 -17.38
N TRP A 834 -11.25 -26.34 -17.84
CA TRP A 834 -9.88 -26.17 -17.36
C TRP A 834 -9.85 -25.88 -15.85
N LEU A 835 -10.69 -24.96 -15.38
CA LEU A 835 -10.77 -24.63 -13.96
C LEU A 835 -11.26 -25.81 -13.11
N ALA A 836 -12.17 -26.64 -13.64
CA ALA A 836 -12.58 -27.90 -12.99
C ALA A 836 -11.37 -28.83 -12.76
N GLY A 837 -10.55 -29.00 -13.79
CA GLY A 837 -9.29 -29.77 -13.69
C GLY A 837 -8.32 -29.19 -12.66
N ARG A 838 -8.34 -27.87 -12.42
CA ARG A 838 -7.54 -27.26 -11.34
C ARG A 838 -8.05 -27.58 -9.94
N PHE A 839 -9.37 -27.72 -9.74
CA PHE A 839 -9.91 -28.21 -8.47
C PHE A 839 -9.57 -29.69 -8.23
N ASP A 840 -9.60 -30.53 -9.28
CA ASP A 840 -9.13 -31.91 -9.18
C ASP A 840 -7.64 -31.97 -8.81
N ALA A 841 -6.81 -31.16 -9.47
CA ALA A 841 -5.38 -31.07 -9.19
C ALA A 841 -5.09 -30.53 -7.77
N LEU A 842 -5.90 -29.61 -7.25
CA LEU A 842 -5.81 -29.14 -5.87
C LEU A 842 -6.05 -30.29 -4.88
N LYS A 843 -7.07 -31.12 -5.12
CA LYS A 843 -7.40 -32.29 -4.31
C LYS A 843 -6.23 -33.28 -4.30
N THR A 844 -5.72 -33.64 -5.49
CA THR A 844 -4.56 -34.53 -5.64
C THR A 844 -3.31 -33.95 -4.96
N ALA A 845 -3.03 -32.65 -5.14
CA ALA A 845 -1.89 -31.99 -4.52
C ALA A 845 -1.99 -31.99 -2.99
N CYS A 846 -3.18 -31.74 -2.44
CA CYS A 846 -3.42 -31.81 -0.99
C CYS A 846 -3.17 -33.21 -0.43
N ALA A 847 -3.54 -34.26 -1.17
CA ALA A 847 -3.33 -35.66 -0.76
C ALA A 847 -1.90 -36.17 -0.97
N GLY A 848 -1.20 -35.70 -2.01
CA GLY A 848 0.11 -36.22 -2.39
C GLY A 848 1.31 -35.59 -1.67
N ARG A 849 1.16 -34.40 -1.06
CA ARG A 849 2.28 -33.65 -0.48
C ARG A 849 2.21 -33.58 1.05
N GLY A 850 3.37 -33.56 1.69
CA GLY A 850 3.48 -33.24 3.13
C GLY A 850 3.23 -31.76 3.40
N HIS A 851 2.55 -31.44 4.51
CA HIS A 851 2.25 -30.08 4.94
C HIS A 851 3.04 -29.74 6.21
N ARG A 852 3.79 -28.63 6.19
CA ARG A 852 4.63 -28.20 7.31
C ARG A 852 3.98 -27.08 8.12
N PHE A 853 3.98 -27.23 9.45
CA PHE A 853 3.45 -26.26 10.40
C PHE A 853 4.46 -26.01 11.53
N PRO A 854 4.95 -24.77 11.71
CA PRO A 854 5.72 -24.42 12.90
C PRO A 854 4.78 -24.38 14.11
N LEU A 855 5.14 -25.06 15.19
CA LEU A 855 4.29 -25.15 16.39
C LEU A 855 4.76 -24.19 17.48
N LEU A 856 3.81 -23.49 18.10
CA LEU A 856 4.01 -22.85 19.40
C LEU A 856 4.19 -23.93 20.49
N PRO A 857 4.91 -23.65 21.59
CA PRO A 857 5.12 -24.62 22.66
C PRO A 857 3.84 -25.30 23.18
N SER A 858 2.75 -24.54 23.33
CA SER A 858 1.45 -25.07 23.77
C SER A 858 0.72 -25.92 22.71
N GLU A 859 0.96 -25.64 21.42
CA GLU A 859 0.42 -26.45 20.32
C GLU A 859 1.17 -27.79 20.24
N ALA A 860 2.50 -27.75 20.37
CA ALA A 860 3.33 -28.94 20.44
C ALA A 860 2.90 -29.87 21.58
N GLU A 861 2.73 -29.35 22.80
CA GLU A 861 2.26 -30.14 23.95
C GLU A 861 0.91 -30.81 23.69
N SER A 862 -0.01 -30.09 23.04
CA SER A 862 -1.34 -30.62 22.72
C SER A 862 -1.27 -31.73 21.67
N VAL A 863 -0.39 -31.61 20.68
CA VAL A 863 -0.15 -32.63 19.64
C VAL A 863 0.51 -33.87 20.26
N PHE A 864 1.56 -33.71 21.08
CA PHE A 864 2.19 -34.83 21.80
C PHE A 864 1.16 -35.59 22.64
N ARG A 865 0.32 -34.87 23.40
CA ARG A 865 -0.75 -35.47 24.20
C ARG A 865 -1.79 -36.21 23.35
N ALA A 866 -2.22 -35.61 22.25
CA ALA A 866 -3.22 -36.22 21.36
C ALA A 866 -2.70 -37.49 20.67
N LEU A 867 -1.40 -37.53 20.36
CA LEU A 867 -0.73 -38.68 19.73
C LEU A 867 -0.21 -39.70 20.74
N GLY A 868 -0.27 -39.41 22.05
CA GLY A 868 0.30 -40.27 23.09
C GLY A 868 1.83 -40.39 23.04
N LEU A 869 2.52 -39.36 22.55
CA LEU A 869 3.97 -39.31 22.37
C LEU A 869 4.66 -38.59 23.54
N ASP A 870 5.86 -39.03 23.89
CA ASP A 870 6.74 -38.36 24.85
C ASP A 870 7.54 -37.23 24.14
N PRO A 871 7.57 -35.98 24.63
CA PRO A 871 8.34 -34.91 24.01
C PRO A 871 9.87 -35.04 24.10
N GLU A 872 10.42 -36.03 24.82
CA GLU A 872 11.88 -36.24 24.94
C GLU A 872 12.54 -36.66 23.61
N GLY A 873 13.52 -35.88 23.14
CA GLY A 873 14.28 -36.14 21.91
C GLY A 873 13.99 -35.15 20.79
N ASP A 874 14.72 -35.29 19.68
CA ASP A 874 14.72 -34.29 18.60
C ASP A 874 13.82 -34.63 17.41
N THR A 875 13.34 -35.89 17.30
CA THR A 875 12.48 -36.35 16.19
C THR A 875 11.47 -37.37 16.71
N HIS A 876 10.20 -37.18 16.32
CA HIS A 876 9.06 -37.97 16.76
C HIS A 876 8.14 -38.30 15.59
N HIS A 877 7.49 -39.46 15.60
CA HIS A 877 6.53 -39.81 14.55
C HIS A 877 5.37 -40.65 15.12
N ALA A 878 4.16 -40.43 14.62
CA ALA A 878 2.98 -41.26 14.86
C ALA A 878 2.06 -41.22 13.63
N GLY A 879 2.08 -42.29 12.83
CA GLY A 879 1.39 -42.33 11.54
C GLY A 879 1.80 -41.12 10.67
N ALA A 880 0.81 -40.39 10.16
CA ALA A 880 1.00 -39.21 9.33
C ALA A 880 1.66 -38.00 10.03
N TRP A 881 1.91 -38.04 11.34
CA TRP A 881 2.41 -36.92 12.12
C TRP A 881 3.90 -37.06 12.41
N HIS A 882 4.73 -36.22 11.80
CA HIS A 882 6.19 -36.22 11.99
C HIS A 882 6.60 -34.91 12.64
N LEU A 883 7.14 -34.93 13.86
CA LEU A 883 7.58 -33.73 14.57
C LEU A 883 9.11 -33.70 14.68
N ARG A 884 9.71 -32.53 14.42
CA ARG A 884 11.16 -32.33 14.57
C ARG A 884 11.48 -31.08 15.37
N ARG A 885 12.48 -31.15 16.24
CA ARG A 885 12.94 -30.01 17.02
C ARG A 885 13.71 -29.01 16.15
N GLY A 886 13.34 -27.74 16.24
CA GLY A 886 13.96 -26.62 15.53
C GLY A 886 14.48 -25.54 16.49
N ARG A 887 15.01 -24.43 15.94
CA ARG A 887 15.63 -23.35 16.74
C ARG A 887 14.65 -22.62 17.68
N SER A 888 13.35 -22.69 17.40
CA SER A 888 12.29 -21.94 18.10
C SER A 888 11.18 -22.83 18.69
N GLY A 889 11.34 -24.16 18.68
CA GLY A 889 10.29 -25.09 19.11
C GLY A 889 10.28 -26.39 18.30
N PHE A 890 9.09 -26.92 17.99
CA PHE A 890 8.90 -28.08 17.11
C PHE A 890 8.29 -27.65 15.77
N ASP A 891 8.70 -28.31 14.69
CA ASP A 891 8.07 -28.26 13.37
C ASP A 891 7.27 -29.55 13.16
N LEU A 892 5.97 -29.44 12.88
CA LEU A 892 5.14 -30.55 12.44
C LEU A 892 5.21 -30.67 10.91
N HIS A 893 5.42 -31.89 10.44
CA HIS A 893 5.28 -32.32 9.06
C HIS A 893 4.16 -33.36 9.03
N TRP A 894 3.02 -33.01 8.44
CA TRP A 894 1.85 -33.88 8.34
C TRP A 894 1.76 -34.48 6.93
N HIS A 895 1.67 -35.81 6.84
CA HIS A 895 1.83 -36.60 5.61
C HIS A 895 0.53 -37.33 5.22
N PRO A 896 -0.32 -36.73 4.38
CA PRO A 896 -1.63 -37.28 4.05
C PRO A 896 -1.60 -38.66 3.39
N ALA A 897 -0.55 -38.93 2.61
CA ALA A 897 -0.35 -40.20 1.92
C ALA A 897 -0.17 -41.41 2.87
N GLU A 898 0.13 -41.17 4.15
CA GLU A 898 0.30 -42.20 5.17
C GLU A 898 -1.01 -42.52 5.91
N ILE A 899 -2.10 -41.81 5.62
CA ILE A 899 -3.39 -41.97 6.30
C ILE A 899 -4.20 -43.08 5.63
N THR A 900 -4.57 -44.08 6.43
CA THR A 900 -5.42 -45.21 6.00
C THR A 900 -6.87 -45.09 6.50
N ASP A 901 -7.10 -44.37 7.61
CA ASP A 901 -8.43 -44.09 8.17
C ASP A 901 -8.64 -42.57 8.33
N TRP A 902 -9.31 -41.98 7.35
CA TRP A 902 -9.64 -40.55 7.33
C TRP A 902 -10.63 -40.15 8.42
N ARG A 903 -11.47 -41.07 8.90
CA ARG A 903 -12.44 -40.77 9.96
C ARG A 903 -11.71 -40.63 11.30
N ALA A 904 -10.83 -41.57 11.62
CA ALA A 904 -9.99 -41.50 12.82
C ALA A 904 -9.10 -40.24 12.80
N GLU A 905 -8.51 -39.92 11.65
CA GLU A 905 -7.68 -38.72 11.51
C GLU A 905 -8.49 -37.43 11.72
N ARG A 906 -9.70 -37.37 11.15
CA ARG A 906 -10.61 -36.23 11.34
C ARG A 906 -11.01 -36.05 12.81
N ASP A 907 -11.30 -37.15 13.50
CA ASP A 907 -11.67 -37.12 14.92
C ASP A 907 -10.48 -36.66 15.78
N LEU A 908 -9.27 -37.12 15.47
CA LEU A 908 -8.03 -36.67 16.09
C LEU A 908 -7.82 -35.16 15.92
N VAL A 909 -7.86 -34.65 14.68
CA VAL A 909 -7.69 -33.21 14.40
C VAL A 909 -8.81 -32.39 15.04
N SER A 910 -10.05 -32.90 15.03
CA SER A 910 -11.20 -32.22 15.63
C SER A 910 -11.06 -32.08 17.15
N GLY A 911 -10.44 -33.07 17.81
CA GLY A 911 -10.17 -33.10 19.25
C GLY A 911 -8.99 -32.23 19.71
N LEU A 912 -8.16 -31.73 18.79
CA LEU A 912 -7.11 -30.76 19.13
C LEU A 912 -7.73 -29.44 19.62
N PRO A 913 -7.06 -28.72 20.55
CA PRO A 913 -7.57 -27.45 21.05
C PRO A 913 -7.67 -26.42 19.92
N ASP A 914 -8.74 -25.61 19.95
CA ASP A 914 -8.97 -24.50 19.02
C ASP A 914 -8.12 -23.26 19.39
N ARG A 915 -6.84 -23.49 19.65
CA ARG A 915 -5.84 -22.46 19.95
C ARG A 915 -4.83 -22.44 18.82
N GLY A 916 -4.80 -21.34 18.07
CA GLY A 916 -3.90 -21.17 16.92
C GLY A 916 -4.54 -21.53 15.58
N ILE A 917 -3.73 -21.51 14.50
CA ILE A 917 -4.21 -21.65 13.11
C ILE A 917 -4.03 -23.06 12.54
N MET A 918 -3.21 -23.91 13.18
CA MET A 918 -2.85 -25.25 12.68
C MET A 918 -4.06 -26.17 12.53
N ARG A 919 -4.85 -26.36 13.60
CA ARG A 919 -6.06 -27.22 13.58
C ARG A 919 -6.99 -26.86 12.43
N LYS A 920 -7.27 -25.57 12.27
CA LYS A 920 -8.14 -25.08 11.20
C LYS A 920 -7.56 -25.38 9.81
N GLN A 921 -6.26 -25.17 9.63
CA GLN A 921 -5.58 -25.46 8.35
C GLN A 921 -5.61 -26.97 8.02
N LEU A 922 -5.34 -27.84 8.99
CA LEU A 922 -5.46 -29.29 8.82
C LEU A 922 -6.89 -29.70 8.45
N MET A 923 -7.89 -29.18 9.15
CA MET A 923 -9.29 -29.44 8.83
C MET A 923 -9.68 -28.98 7.42
N ASP A 924 -9.19 -27.83 6.97
CA ASP A 924 -9.45 -27.36 5.60
C ASP A 924 -8.80 -28.29 4.56
N VAL A 925 -7.59 -28.79 4.82
CA VAL A 925 -6.92 -29.78 3.94
C VAL A 925 -7.70 -31.10 3.89
N ILE A 926 -8.15 -31.63 5.04
CA ILE A 926 -8.98 -32.83 5.12
C ILE A 926 -10.25 -32.66 4.28
N CYS A 927 -10.99 -31.56 4.48
CA CYS A 927 -12.21 -31.29 3.73
C CYS A 927 -11.96 -31.24 2.21
N VAL A 928 -10.85 -30.64 1.77
CA VAL A 928 -10.49 -30.60 0.34
C VAL A 928 -10.22 -32.01 -0.21
N ILE A 929 -9.49 -32.84 0.54
CA ILE A 929 -9.21 -34.24 0.17
C ILE A 929 -10.50 -35.07 0.13
N GLU A 930 -11.44 -34.83 1.04
CA GLU A 930 -12.77 -35.48 1.06
C GLU A 930 -13.70 -34.99 -0.05
N GLY A 931 -13.33 -33.96 -0.82
CA GLY A 931 -14.09 -33.48 -1.97
C GLY A 931 -14.94 -32.24 -1.72
N LEU A 932 -14.53 -31.35 -0.80
CA LEU A 932 -15.23 -30.08 -0.53
C LEU A 932 -15.57 -29.27 -1.80
N PHE A 933 -14.75 -29.35 -2.84
CA PHE A 933 -14.95 -28.63 -4.10
C PHE A 933 -15.41 -29.51 -5.27
N ASP A 934 -15.67 -30.80 -5.05
CA ASP A 934 -16.14 -31.71 -6.10
C ASP A 934 -17.46 -31.21 -6.75
N PRO A 935 -18.44 -30.65 -6.00
CA PRO A 935 -19.63 -30.07 -6.61
C PRO A 935 -19.33 -28.86 -7.51
N ILE A 936 -18.38 -28.00 -7.12
CA ILE A 936 -17.93 -26.87 -7.95
C ILE A 936 -17.26 -27.39 -9.23
N ALA A 937 -16.37 -28.37 -9.12
CA ALA A 937 -15.71 -28.97 -10.28
C ALA A 937 -16.74 -29.62 -11.23
N ALA A 938 -17.76 -30.31 -10.70
CA ALA A 938 -18.83 -30.89 -11.50
C ALA A 938 -19.64 -29.81 -12.26
N ASP A 939 -20.04 -28.72 -11.60
CA ASP A 939 -20.75 -27.61 -12.24
C ASP A 939 -19.92 -26.92 -13.33
N LEU A 940 -18.60 -26.78 -13.11
CA LEU A 940 -17.68 -26.19 -14.07
C LEU A 940 -17.52 -27.03 -15.36
N ARG A 941 -17.81 -28.33 -15.31
CA ARG A 941 -17.79 -29.19 -16.51
C ARG A 941 -19.04 -29.03 -17.38
N VAL A 942 -20.10 -28.41 -16.85
CA VAL A 942 -21.33 -28.13 -17.61
C VAL A 942 -21.19 -26.80 -18.35
N LEU A 943 -21.31 -26.85 -19.67
CA LEU A 943 -21.23 -25.69 -20.57
C LEU A 943 -22.60 -25.37 -21.17
N GLU A 944 -23.25 -24.34 -20.63
CA GLU A 944 -24.59 -23.89 -21.02
C GLU A 944 -24.65 -22.35 -21.02
N PRO A 945 -25.58 -21.70 -21.74
CA PRO A 945 -25.74 -20.25 -21.67
C PRO A 945 -26.15 -19.75 -20.28
N GLY A 946 -25.74 -18.53 -19.91
CA GLY A 946 -26.16 -17.85 -18.68
C GLY A 946 -25.18 -17.97 -17.51
N TYR A 947 -25.52 -17.36 -16.37
CA TYR A 947 -24.60 -17.25 -15.23
C TYR A 947 -24.92 -18.24 -14.10
N GLY A 948 -23.87 -18.70 -13.40
CA GLY A 948 -24.03 -19.61 -12.26
C GLY A 948 -24.83 -19.03 -11.09
N PHE A 949 -24.87 -17.70 -10.96
CA PHE A 949 -25.66 -16.98 -9.96
C PHE A 949 -27.02 -16.50 -10.46
N ASP A 950 -27.49 -17.07 -11.57
CA ASP A 950 -28.88 -16.96 -12.02
C ASP A 950 -29.66 -18.21 -11.61
N PRO A 951 -30.59 -18.12 -10.64
CA PRO A 951 -31.37 -19.27 -10.20
C PRO A 951 -32.35 -19.76 -11.27
N PHE A 952 -32.71 -18.93 -12.27
CA PHE A 952 -33.56 -19.40 -13.37
C PHE A 952 -32.84 -20.41 -14.27
N VAL A 953 -31.52 -20.29 -14.38
CA VAL A 953 -30.66 -21.22 -15.13
C VAL A 953 -30.25 -22.43 -14.27
N THR A 954 -29.92 -22.20 -13.00
CA THR A 954 -29.23 -23.20 -12.16
C THR A 954 -30.13 -23.92 -11.15
N ALA A 955 -31.28 -23.33 -10.80
CA ALA A 955 -32.24 -23.88 -9.85
C ALA A 955 -33.69 -23.49 -10.21
N PRO A 956 -34.17 -23.80 -11.43
CA PRO A 956 -35.53 -23.45 -11.86
C PRO A 956 -36.61 -24.09 -10.97
N ASP A 957 -36.32 -25.25 -10.40
CA ASP A 957 -37.14 -25.92 -9.39
C ASP A 957 -37.32 -25.09 -8.12
N ALA A 958 -36.24 -24.47 -7.61
CA ALA A 958 -36.31 -23.58 -6.46
C ALA A 958 -37.05 -22.28 -6.80
N VAL A 959 -36.88 -21.74 -8.01
CA VAL A 959 -37.64 -20.56 -8.48
C VAL A 959 -39.13 -20.86 -8.50
N ALA A 960 -39.55 -21.98 -9.10
CA ALA A 960 -40.95 -22.39 -9.16
C ALA A 960 -41.54 -22.62 -7.76
N SER A 961 -40.79 -23.29 -6.88
CA SER A 961 -41.18 -23.53 -5.49
C SER A 961 -41.35 -22.21 -4.72
N ALA A 962 -40.42 -21.27 -4.86
CA ALA A 962 -40.48 -19.95 -4.23
C ALA A 962 -41.63 -19.08 -4.77
N ALA A 963 -41.84 -19.08 -6.09
CA ALA A 963 -42.95 -18.39 -6.74
C ALA A 963 -44.31 -18.88 -6.20
N ALA A 964 -44.49 -20.20 -6.12
CA ALA A 964 -45.71 -20.81 -5.58
C ALA A 964 -45.89 -20.49 -4.08
N SER A 965 -44.87 -20.72 -3.28
CA SER A 965 -44.94 -20.63 -1.81
C SER A 965 -45.11 -19.19 -1.32
N CYS A 966 -44.48 -18.23 -1.99
CA CYS A 966 -44.60 -16.81 -1.66
C CYS A 966 -45.71 -16.10 -2.46
N CYS A 967 -46.38 -16.81 -3.37
CA CYS A 967 -47.40 -16.28 -4.29
C CYS A 967 -46.90 -15.04 -5.07
N ILE A 968 -45.71 -15.16 -5.67
CA ILE A 968 -45.06 -14.11 -6.46
C ILE A 968 -44.75 -14.59 -7.88
N SER A 969 -44.50 -13.66 -8.79
CA SER A 969 -44.02 -13.98 -10.14
C SER A 969 -42.66 -14.70 -10.12
N GLU A 970 -42.35 -15.46 -11.16
CA GLU A 970 -41.05 -16.14 -11.30
C GLU A 970 -39.87 -15.15 -11.33
N ASP A 971 -40.03 -13.96 -11.93
CA ASP A 971 -39.03 -12.90 -11.89
C ASP A 971 -38.80 -12.41 -10.44
N ALA A 972 -39.86 -12.18 -9.68
CA ALA A 972 -39.74 -11.81 -8.27
C ALA A 972 -39.09 -12.93 -7.44
N ALA A 973 -39.45 -14.20 -7.68
CA ALA A 973 -38.84 -15.35 -7.02
C ALA A 973 -37.35 -15.51 -7.35
N ARG A 974 -36.98 -15.37 -8.63
CA ARG A 974 -35.58 -15.35 -9.10
C ARG A 974 -34.77 -14.29 -8.38
N TYR A 975 -35.31 -13.06 -8.29
CA TYR A 975 -34.63 -11.98 -7.59
C TYR A 975 -34.56 -12.23 -6.07
N PHE A 976 -35.62 -12.77 -5.48
CA PHE A 976 -35.66 -13.09 -4.06
C PHE A 976 -34.61 -14.15 -3.67
N LEU A 977 -34.45 -15.21 -4.45
CA LEU A 977 -33.41 -16.23 -4.22
C LEU A 977 -31.99 -15.63 -4.30
N GLN A 978 -31.74 -14.72 -5.24
CA GLN A 978 -30.46 -13.99 -5.30
C GLN A 978 -30.23 -13.10 -4.07
N LEU A 979 -31.29 -12.47 -3.55
CA LEU A 979 -31.23 -11.68 -2.31
C LEU A 979 -31.09 -12.57 -1.07
N LEU A 980 -31.65 -13.78 -1.07
CA LEU A 980 -31.52 -14.76 0.03
C LEU A 980 -30.11 -15.35 0.10
N ALA A 981 -29.55 -15.74 -1.04
CA ALA A 981 -28.40 -16.63 -1.09
C ALA A 981 -27.05 -15.92 -1.24
N LEU A 982 -26.99 -14.81 -2.00
CA LEU A 982 -25.70 -14.26 -2.45
C LEU A 982 -25.12 -13.22 -1.48
N PRO A 983 -23.78 -13.14 -1.34
CA PRO A 983 -23.12 -12.18 -0.45
C PRO A 983 -23.08 -10.76 -1.03
N GLY A 984 -23.03 -10.62 -2.36
CA GLY A 984 -22.95 -9.32 -3.06
C GLY A 984 -23.92 -9.17 -4.24
N PRO A 985 -25.25 -9.30 -4.06
CA PRO A 985 -26.24 -9.14 -5.14
C PRO A 985 -26.46 -7.65 -5.48
N THR A 986 -25.41 -6.94 -5.87
CA THR A 986 -25.47 -5.52 -6.23
C THR A 986 -26.34 -5.31 -7.47
N ASP A 987 -26.89 -4.12 -7.64
CA ASP A 987 -27.68 -3.76 -8.82
C ASP A 987 -26.94 -4.01 -10.14
N ARG A 988 -25.61 -3.85 -10.16
CA ARG A 988 -24.73 -4.16 -11.30
C ARG A 988 -24.71 -5.66 -11.55
N ASN A 989 -24.46 -6.46 -10.51
CA ASN A 989 -24.35 -7.92 -10.62
C ASN A 989 -25.68 -8.56 -11.04
N ILE A 990 -26.80 -8.14 -10.47
CA ILE A 990 -28.13 -8.62 -10.86
C ILE A 990 -28.42 -8.26 -12.32
N GLY A 991 -28.03 -7.06 -12.76
CA GLY A 991 -28.15 -6.66 -14.16
C GLY A 991 -27.33 -7.57 -15.09
N THR A 992 -26.08 -7.86 -14.73
CA THR A 992 -25.20 -8.77 -15.49
C THR A 992 -25.75 -10.19 -15.53
N TRP A 993 -26.07 -10.79 -14.39
CA TRP A 993 -26.45 -12.21 -14.32
C TRP A 993 -27.81 -12.48 -14.96
N ASN A 994 -28.79 -11.58 -14.78
CA ASN A 994 -30.14 -11.81 -15.27
C ASN A 994 -30.40 -11.24 -16.67
N GLY A 995 -29.46 -10.46 -17.22
CA GLY A 995 -29.68 -9.65 -18.42
C GLY A 995 -30.75 -8.57 -18.22
N TRP A 996 -30.92 -8.08 -16.98
CA TRP A 996 -32.02 -7.19 -16.62
C TRP A 996 -31.65 -5.71 -16.71
N GLY A 997 -32.56 -4.92 -17.28
CA GLY A 997 -32.56 -3.47 -17.14
C GLY A 997 -33.09 -3.01 -15.78
N ARG A 998 -32.94 -1.71 -15.48
CA ARG A 998 -33.46 -1.10 -14.23
C ARG A 998 -34.96 -1.34 -14.05
N ALA A 999 -35.75 -1.23 -15.12
CA ALA A 999 -37.21 -1.34 -15.07
C ALA A 999 -37.69 -2.74 -14.63
N GLN A 1000 -37.06 -3.80 -15.15
CA GLN A 1000 -37.38 -5.18 -14.76
C GLN A 1000 -37.06 -5.43 -13.29
N ARG A 1001 -35.86 -5.02 -12.85
CA ARG A 1001 -35.46 -5.14 -11.43
C ARG A 1001 -36.41 -4.38 -10.50
N SER A 1002 -36.81 -3.15 -10.87
CA SER A 1002 -37.76 -2.37 -10.07
C SER A 1002 -39.13 -3.03 -9.99
N ARG A 1003 -39.62 -3.66 -11.07
CA ARG A 1003 -40.90 -4.38 -11.09
C ARG A 1003 -40.88 -5.60 -10.16
N ALA A 1004 -39.86 -6.46 -10.31
CA ALA A 1004 -39.66 -7.62 -9.44
C ALA A 1004 -39.51 -7.19 -7.96
N GLY A 1005 -38.72 -6.14 -7.70
CA GLY A 1005 -38.51 -5.61 -6.35
C GLY A 1005 -39.76 -5.03 -5.70
N ALA A 1006 -40.62 -4.34 -6.46
CA ALA A 1006 -41.88 -3.79 -5.96
C ALA A 1006 -42.85 -4.89 -5.51
N GLU A 1007 -42.87 -6.04 -6.21
CA GLU A 1007 -43.66 -7.19 -5.81
C GLU A 1007 -43.17 -7.80 -4.49
N LEU A 1008 -41.85 -7.96 -4.32
CA LEU A 1008 -41.26 -8.45 -3.08
C LEU A 1008 -41.54 -7.53 -1.89
N LEU A 1009 -41.47 -6.21 -2.09
CA LEU A 1009 -41.83 -5.21 -1.08
C LEU A 1009 -43.30 -5.32 -0.69
N LYS A 1010 -44.21 -5.44 -1.68
CA LYS A 1010 -45.64 -5.57 -1.45
C LYS A 1010 -45.98 -6.83 -0.62
N ARG A 1011 -45.22 -7.91 -0.81
CA ARG A 1011 -45.35 -9.16 -0.05
C ARG A 1011 -44.60 -9.16 1.29
N GLY A 1012 -43.86 -8.10 1.62
CA GLY A 1012 -43.12 -7.99 2.87
C GLY A 1012 -41.90 -8.92 2.98
N LEU A 1013 -41.46 -9.53 1.87
CA LEU A 1013 -40.33 -10.47 1.84
C LEU A 1013 -38.97 -9.75 1.94
N VAL A 1014 -38.95 -8.46 1.59
CA VAL A 1014 -37.78 -7.59 1.61
C VAL A 1014 -38.15 -6.23 2.20
N VAL A 1015 -37.15 -5.48 2.63
CA VAL A 1015 -37.28 -4.11 3.12
C VAL A 1015 -36.42 -3.16 2.29
N GLU A 1016 -36.91 -1.94 2.08
CA GLU A 1016 -36.12 -0.89 1.47
C GLU A 1016 -35.25 -0.20 2.52
N ALA A 1017 -33.93 -0.13 2.29
CA ALA A 1017 -33.00 0.49 3.20
C ALA A 1017 -31.79 1.05 2.45
N LYS A 1018 -30.99 1.88 3.15
CA LYS A 1018 -29.67 2.30 2.66
C LYS A 1018 -28.59 1.69 3.53
N ARG A 1019 -27.82 0.76 2.96
CA ARG A 1019 -26.70 0.09 3.62
C ARG A 1019 -25.37 0.47 2.95
N PRO A 1020 -24.33 0.88 3.71
CA PRO A 1020 -23.02 1.20 3.14
C PRO A 1020 -22.46 0.03 2.33
N ARG A 1021 -21.87 0.32 1.16
CA ARG A 1021 -21.20 -0.64 0.27
C ARG A 1021 -22.07 -1.79 -0.29
N ALA A 1022 -23.39 -1.75 -0.09
CA ALA A 1022 -24.29 -2.81 -0.59
C ALA A 1022 -24.63 -2.71 -2.09
N GLY A 1023 -24.58 -1.51 -2.67
CA GLY A 1023 -24.83 -1.29 -4.10
C GLY A 1023 -26.26 -1.66 -4.58
N ARG A 1024 -27.23 -1.71 -3.67
CA ARG A 1024 -28.66 -2.00 -3.90
C ARG A 1024 -29.54 -1.31 -2.87
N SER A 1025 -30.87 -1.27 -3.10
CA SER A 1025 -31.86 -0.67 -2.19
C SER A 1025 -32.74 -1.68 -1.42
N LEU A 1026 -32.82 -2.94 -1.86
CA LEU A 1026 -33.66 -3.98 -1.24
C LEU A 1026 -32.83 -4.99 -0.46
N PHE A 1027 -33.29 -5.33 0.74
CA PHE A 1027 -32.59 -6.17 1.71
C PHE A 1027 -33.54 -7.17 2.36
N LEU A 1028 -33.01 -8.30 2.83
CA LEU A 1028 -33.79 -9.17 3.72
C LEU A 1028 -34.12 -8.45 5.03
N PRO A 1029 -35.28 -8.71 5.65
CA PRO A 1029 -35.55 -8.24 7.00
C PRO A 1029 -34.49 -8.76 7.98
N GLY A 1030 -34.04 -7.92 8.92
CA GLY A 1030 -33.10 -8.31 9.97
C GLY A 1030 -31.85 -7.43 10.09
N GLY A 1031 -30.87 -7.95 10.84
CA GLY A 1031 -29.62 -7.28 11.16
C GLY A 1031 -28.64 -7.21 9.98
N TRP A 1032 -27.58 -6.42 10.16
CA TRP A 1032 -26.62 -6.11 9.09
C TRP A 1032 -25.20 -6.23 9.63
N GLN A 1033 -24.44 -7.16 9.06
CA GLN A 1033 -23.07 -7.42 9.46
C GLN A 1033 -22.10 -6.55 8.64
N GLU A 1034 -21.39 -5.64 9.30
CA GLU A 1034 -20.32 -4.87 8.67
C GLU A 1034 -19.07 -5.74 8.47
N GLU A 1035 -18.61 -5.83 7.22
CA GLU A 1035 -17.39 -6.54 6.84
C GLU A 1035 -16.38 -5.59 6.18
N LYS A 1036 -15.09 -5.76 6.46
CA LYS A 1036 -14.04 -4.96 5.81
C LYS A 1036 -13.79 -5.48 4.39
N ALA A 1037 -13.43 -4.56 3.47
CA ALA A 1037 -12.98 -4.93 2.14
C ALA A 1037 -11.86 -6.00 2.23
N PRO A 1038 -11.89 -7.02 1.35
CA PRO A 1038 -12.71 -7.14 0.14
C PRO A 1038 -14.05 -7.86 0.35
N SER A 1039 -14.35 -8.31 1.57
CA SER A 1039 -15.62 -8.97 1.86
C SER A 1039 -16.79 -7.99 1.72
N PHE A 1040 -17.92 -8.49 1.19
CA PHE A 1040 -19.17 -7.77 1.15
C PHE A 1040 -19.81 -7.76 2.55
N PRO A 1041 -20.27 -6.60 3.04
CA PRO A 1041 -21.19 -6.59 4.17
C PRO A 1041 -22.52 -7.22 3.73
N LEU A 1042 -23.15 -7.98 4.62
CA LEU A 1042 -24.28 -8.87 4.32
C LEU A 1042 -25.31 -8.90 5.46
N GLU A 1043 -26.52 -9.33 5.16
CA GLU A 1043 -27.58 -9.53 6.15
C GLU A 1043 -27.18 -10.64 7.15
N GLU A 1044 -27.34 -10.41 8.46
CA GLU A 1044 -26.90 -11.33 9.53
C GLU A 1044 -27.41 -12.77 9.34
N TRP A 1045 -28.61 -12.93 8.79
CA TRP A 1045 -29.20 -14.24 8.49
C TRP A 1045 -28.35 -15.11 7.54
N LYS A 1046 -27.56 -14.47 6.67
CA LYS A 1046 -26.65 -15.14 5.74
C LYS A 1046 -25.31 -15.52 6.37
N ALA A 1047 -24.96 -14.92 7.51
CA ALA A 1047 -23.64 -15.09 8.13
C ALA A 1047 -23.25 -16.55 8.35
N PRO A 1048 -24.13 -17.48 8.78
CA PRO A 1048 -23.76 -18.89 8.95
C PRO A 1048 -23.24 -19.55 7.66
N VAL A 1049 -23.86 -19.24 6.52
CA VAL A 1049 -23.48 -19.80 5.20
C VAL A 1049 -22.07 -19.36 4.79
N PHE A 1050 -21.69 -18.12 5.10
CA PHE A 1050 -20.39 -17.55 4.73
C PHE A 1050 -19.31 -17.67 5.81
N ALA A 1051 -19.70 -17.86 7.08
CA ALA A 1051 -18.77 -18.16 8.17
C ALA A 1051 -18.09 -19.54 7.95
N ALA A 1052 -18.89 -20.54 7.54
CA ALA A 1052 -18.39 -21.84 7.12
C ALA A 1052 -17.55 -21.78 5.83
N ALA A 1053 -17.65 -20.70 5.04
CA ALA A 1053 -16.92 -20.54 3.80
C ALA A 1053 -15.46 -20.09 3.96
N ARG A 1054 -15.03 -19.60 5.13
CA ARG A 1054 -13.67 -19.05 5.35
C ARG A 1054 -12.61 -20.12 5.56
N LEU A 1055 -11.79 -20.38 4.53
CA LEU A 1055 -10.60 -21.24 4.65
C LEU A 1055 -9.50 -20.53 5.46
N GLY A 1056 -8.57 -21.30 6.03
CA GLY A 1056 -7.38 -20.84 6.74
C GLY A 1056 -6.30 -20.31 5.81
N ALA A 1057 -5.22 -19.77 6.39
CA ALA A 1057 -4.13 -19.09 5.67
C ALA A 1057 -3.47 -19.89 4.56
N LEU A 1058 -3.43 -21.21 4.72
CA LEU A 1058 -2.87 -22.12 3.73
C LEU A 1058 -3.57 -21.98 2.37
N PHE A 1059 -4.86 -21.65 2.36
CA PHE A 1059 -5.69 -21.55 1.15
C PHE A 1059 -5.80 -20.13 0.57
N GLY A 1060 -4.91 -19.25 1.02
CA GLY A 1060 -4.81 -17.87 0.57
C GLY A 1060 -5.60 -16.90 1.46
N HIS A 1061 -5.13 -15.66 1.49
CA HIS A 1061 -5.75 -14.57 2.24
C HIS A 1061 -5.90 -13.35 1.37
N GLY A 1062 -7.07 -12.70 1.45
CA GLY A 1062 -7.27 -11.39 0.85
C GLY A 1062 -8.26 -11.32 -0.31
N GLY A 1063 -8.97 -12.39 -0.67
CA GLY A 1063 -10.13 -12.36 -1.58
C GLY A 1063 -11.48 -12.13 -0.86
N PRO A 1064 -12.59 -11.96 -1.59
CA PRO A 1064 -13.92 -11.84 -1.00
C PRO A 1064 -14.39 -13.19 -0.43
N GLN A 1065 -15.36 -13.16 0.49
CA GLN A 1065 -16.03 -14.38 0.94
C GLN A 1065 -16.94 -14.91 -0.18
N LEU A 1066 -16.71 -16.17 -0.58
CA LEU A 1066 -17.41 -16.80 -1.69
C LEU A 1066 -18.00 -18.14 -1.26
N PRO A 1067 -19.14 -18.56 -1.83
CA PRO A 1067 -19.70 -19.89 -1.60
C PRO A 1067 -18.70 -21.00 -1.95
N ARG A 1068 -18.75 -22.11 -1.20
CA ARG A 1068 -17.97 -23.33 -1.47
C ARG A 1068 -18.73 -24.37 -2.31
N VAL A 1069 -19.96 -24.04 -2.71
CA VAL A 1069 -20.83 -24.87 -3.54
C VAL A 1069 -21.27 -24.08 -4.79
N PRO A 1070 -21.69 -24.76 -5.87
CA PRO A 1070 -22.28 -24.12 -7.05
C PRO A 1070 -23.51 -23.28 -6.71
N GLY A 1071 -23.81 -22.27 -7.54
CA GLY A 1071 -24.95 -21.39 -7.34
C GLY A 1071 -26.29 -22.13 -7.24
N GLY A 1072 -26.53 -23.13 -8.11
CA GLY A 1072 -27.77 -23.92 -8.08
C GLY A 1072 -27.98 -24.67 -6.75
N GLN A 1073 -26.93 -25.27 -6.21
CA GLN A 1073 -26.97 -25.93 -4.90
C GLN A 1073 -27.21 -24.90 -3.78
N LEU A 1074 -26.48 -23.77 -3.83
CA LEU A 1074 -26.65 -22.68 -2.87
C LEU A 1074 -28.09 -22.15 -2.84
N PHE A 1075 -28.74 -21.97 -3.99
CA PHE A 1075 -30.12 -21.50 -4.06
C PHE A 1075 -31.12 -22.50 -3.47
N ARG A 1076 -30.94 -23.80 -3.74
CA ARG A 1076 -31.80 -24.85 -3.15
C ARG A 1076 -31.65 -24.92 -1.64
N GLU A 1077 -30.42 -25.00 -1.12
CA GLU A 1077 -30.16 -25.10 0.33
C GLU A 1077 -30.68 -23.87 1.09
N THR A 1078 -30.49 -22.68 0.54
CA THR A 1078 -30.98 -21.44 1.18
C THR A 1078 -32.50 -21.30 1.08
N TRP A 1079 -33.12 -21.79 0.00
CA TRP A 1079 -34.57 -21.86 -0.12
C TRP A 1079 -35.17 -22.87 0.86
N GLU A 1080 -34.61 -24.07 0.98
CA GLU A 1080 -35.04 -25.09 1.94
C GLU A 1080 -34.96 -24.59 3.38
N ARG A 1081 -33.87 -23.89 3.72
CA ARG A 1081 -33.72 -23.23 5.02
C ARG A 1081 -34.83 -22.20 5.27
N TYR A 1082 -35.13 -21.36 4.28
CA TYR A 1082 -36.23 -20.40 4.38
C TYR A 1082 -37.60 -21.10 4.51
N ALA A 1083 -37.88 -22.09 3.66
CA ALA A 1083 -39.14 -22.81 3.60
C ALA A 1083 -39.43 -23.67 4.84
N SER A 1084 -38.37 -24.15 5.52
CA SER A 1084 -38.47 -24.86 6.80
C SER A 1084 -38.72 -23.95 8.02
N GLY A 1085 -38.90 -22.64 7.80
CA GLY A 1085 -39.28 -21.68 8.83
C GLY A 1085 -38.11 -20.90 9.45
N ASP A 1086 -36.87 -21.13 9.02
CA ASP A 1086 -35.74 -20.27 9.37
C ASP A 1086 -35.72 -19.03 8.43
N VAL A 1087 -36.60 -18.07 8.72
CA VAL A 1087 -36.79 -16.86 7.92
C VAL A 1087 -35.96 -15.66 8.43
N PRO A 1088 -35.50 -14.75 7.55
CA PRO A 1088 -34.80 -13.52 7.94
C PRO A 1088 -35.69 -12.56 8.75
N GLY A 1089 -35.23 -12.15 9.93
CA GLY A 1089 -35.93 -11.21 10.83
C GLY A 1089 -35.67 -11.54 12.30
N PRO A 1090 -36.10 -10.68 13.26
CA PRO A 1090 -36.11 -11.08 14.66
C PRO A 1090 -37.12 -12.23 14.86
N ARG A 1091 -36.69 -13.31 15.52
CA ARG A 1091 -37.60 -14.30 16.10
C ARG A 1091 -38.43 -13.68 17.21
#